data_AF-A0A8H2WYT3-F1
#
_entry.id   AF-A0A8H2WYT3-F1
#
_cell.length_a   1.000
_cell.length_b   1.000
_cell.length_c   1.000
_cell.angle_alpha   90.00
_cell.angle_beta   90.00
_cell.angle_gamma   90.00
#
_symmetry.space_group_name_H-M   'P 1'
#
loop_
_entity.id
_entity.type
_entity.pdbx_description
1 polymer ?
#
loop_
_entity_poly.entity_id
_entity_poly.type
_entity_poly.pdbx_seq_one_letter_code
_entity_poly.pdbx_strand_id
1 'polypeptide(L)'
;MVLSNMTVNPNVIQTLLSLKIQLENDHPVASRASTAPVPTPTGPIRTREENAIFLLVDAFVDAAAVPGESKEGRKRKGDLHFLASVFANITVAPAGRLALLSLRSETSEFALAKLLSFTEHPDTIRRGGVASTLKNCAFHSPAHLAMLRPEDEMIAIPPSTEEGKGMNLLSFLLLPLAGPEEFDLEDVDKLPVSVQFLPDTKKREPDQFIRLTHIETLLLLCTTRLAREFMRANGVYEVVQKMHETEQSPPVVEHIERLVNLLKRDEGPDTAIEEVPLEVAEPKTDAAEVKKGSNDDDDEIRRINFDLIYIWWSQSASFCSQPLHTRYGSAHRQLSDASSSISLSDLEYIALLSVYDKSNLLDLAKGLKESGVRLLGSGGTAKQIREASIEINDVSDITKAPEMLGGRVKTLHPAVHGGILARSIPSDQADLTAQAISPISIVVCNLYPFGATVAKPDCTLANAVEDIDIGGVTLLRAAAKNHERVIVLSDPADYAEFLDAWKSGNGTISSSLRNKFALKAFEMTSAYDSAISGYFREQYASSDLSPEQLAGEVQRTPLRYGANPHQKPAQAFVTKGKLPFKGALAGSPGYINLLDALNAYALVSELQEALQLPAAASFKHVSPAGAAVGLELNDVEKIVYGVEDLKEPLTPLACAYARARGADRMSSFGDFIALSAPCDLATAKIISREVSDGVIAPGYSEEALEVLKKKKAGEYCVLEMDPTYVPEKSETRQVFGISLQQNRNDAKITPELFSNIVSANKDLPRQAVIDLIVATLALKYTQSNSVAYALRGSIIGLGAGQQSRIHCTRLAGSKADNW
;
A
#
# COMPACT_ATOMS: atom_id res chain seq x y z
N MET A 1 2.75 1.56 -26.80
CA MET A 1 3.66 1.86 -25.67
C MET A 1 3.05 2.77 -24.61
N VAL A 2 2.53 3.96 -24.92
CA VAL A 2 1.86 4.79 -23.89
C VAL A 2 0.71 4.03 -23.21
N LEU A 3 -0.08 3.29 -24.00
CA LEU A 3 -1.16 2.45 -23.48
C LEU A 3 -0.68 1.38 -22.49
N SER A 4 0.47 0.72 -22.70
CA SER A 4 1.00 -0.27 -21.74
C SER A 4 1.37 0.36 -20.40
N ASN A 5 1.89 1.60 -20.40
CA ASN A 5 2.18 2.31 -19.16
C ASN A 5 0.90 2.81 -18.46
N MET A 6 -0.09 3.26 -19.24
CA MET A 6 -1.35 3.75 -18.68
C MET A 6 -2.22 2.65 -18.10
N THR A 7 -2.17 1.43 -18.66
CA THR A 7 -2.95 0.28 -18.20
C THR A 7 -2.48 -0.29 -16.86
N VAL A 8 -1.49 0.30 -16.20
CA VAL A 8 -1.22 0.08 -14.76
C VAL A 8 -2.28 0.77 -13.88
N ASN A 9 -3.03 1.75 -14.41
CA ASN A 9 -4.09 2.45 -13.70
C ASN A 9 -5.46 1.74 -13.87
N PRO A 10 -6.16 1.38 -12.78
CA PRO A 10 -7.47 0.73 -12.83
C PRO A 10 -8.54 1.48 -13.64
N ASN A 11 -8.54 2.82 -13.62
CA ASN A 11 -9.51 3.61 -14.37
C ASN A 11 -9.30 3.46 -15.89
N VAL A 12 -8.04 3.43 -16.33
CA VAL A 12 -7.70 3.22 -17.74
C VAL A 12 -8.10 1.81 -18.18
N ILE A 13 -7.89 0.80 -17.32
CA ILE A 13 -8.36 -0.57 -17.57
C ILE A 13 -9.89 -0.57 -17.79
N GLN A 14 -10.65 0.03 -16.87
CA GLN A 14 -12.12 0.08 -16.99
C GLN A 14 -12.58 0.81 -18.25
N THR A 15 -11.95 1.94 -18.59
CA THR A 15 -12.23 2.66 -19.84
C THR A 15 -11.93 1.78 -21.06
N LEU A 16 -10.80 1.08 -21.08
CA LEU A 16 -10.42 0.23 -22.21
C LEU A 16 -11.37 -0.97 -22.37
N LEU A 17 -11.80 -1.59 -21.26
CA LEU A 17 -12.72 -2.74 -21.27
C LEU A 17 -14.14 -2.37 -21.70
N SER A 18 -14.58 -1.13 -21.46
CA SER A 18 -15.89 -0.62 -21.85
C SER A 18 -15.91 0.11 -23.20
N LEU A 19 -14.73 0.38 -23.77
CA LEU A 19 -14.62 1.10 -25.04
C LEU A 19 -15.08 0.23 -26.20
N LYS A 20 -16.16 0.66 -26.86
CA LYS A 20 -16.64 0.09 -28.13
C LYS A 20 -16.20 0.96 -29.29
N ILE A 21 -15.77 0.31 -30.38
CA ILE A 21 -15.33 0.95 -31.62
C ILE A 21 -16.33 0.59 -32.71
N GLN A 22 -16.83 1.61 -33.40
CA GLN A 22 -17.67 1.41 -34.59
C GLN A 22 -16.80 1.06 -35.79
N LEU A 23 -17.10 -0.06 -36.42
CA LEU A 23 -16.45 -0.55 -37.63
C LEU A 23 -17.44 -0.49 -38.78
N GLU A 24 -16.97 0.01 -39.93
CA GLU A 24 -17.67 -0.10 -41.20
C GLU A 24 -17.21 -1.37 -41.92
N ASN A 25 -18.11 -2.14 -42.52
CA ASN A 25 -17.73 -3.34 -43.28
C ASN A 25 -16.88 -2.98 -44.50
N ASP A 26 -15.71 -3.61 -44.65
CA ASP A 26 -14.95 -3.60 -45.90
C ASP A 26 -15.64 -4.47 -46.96
N HIS A 27 -15.87 -3.92 -48.15
CA HIS A 27 -16.31 -4.69 -49.31
C HIS A 27 -15.15 -5.59 -49.82
N PRO A 28 -15.42 -6.80 -50.32
CA PRO A 28 -14.38 -7.67 -50.86
C PRO A 28 -13.79 -7.06 -52.15
N VAL A 29 -12.65 -6.39 -52.06
CA VAL A 29 -11.90 -5.93 -53.23
C VAL A 29 -10.85 -6.97 -53.62
N ALA A 30 -11.27 -8.03 -54.32
CA ALA A 30 -10.35 -8.84 -55.13
C ALA A 30 -11.09 -9.80 -56.09
N SER A 31 -11.66 -9.28 -57.19
CA SER A 31 -11.82 -10.11 -58.39
C SER A 31 -10.43 -10.28 -59.03
N ARG A 32 -9.97 -11.52 -59.22
CA ARG A 32 -8.71 -11.86 -59.93
C ARG A 32 -8.89 -11.97 -61.45
N ALA A 33 -10.01 -11.54 -62.02
CA ALA A 33 -10.24 -11.57 -63.47
C ALA A 33 -9.97 -10.19 -64.08
N SER A 34 -9.01 -10.11 -65.02
CA SER A 34 -8.61 -8.88 -65.73
C SER A 34 -9.69 -8.26 -66.62
N THR A 35 -10.88 -8.86 -66.67
CA THR A 35 -11.97 -8.50 -67.60
C THR A 35 -13.30 -8.21 -66.91
N ALA A 36 -13.38 -8.21 -65.58
CA ALA A 36 -14.61 -7.89 -64.86
C ALA A 36 -14.61 -6.41 -64.37
N PRO A 37 -15.68 -5.63 -64.61
CA PRO A 37 -15.79 -4.29 -64.05
C PRO A 37 -15.86 -4.34 -62.52
N VAL A 38 -15.36 -3.27 -61.87
CA VAL A 38 -15.36 -3.10 -60.41
C VAL A 38 -16.78 -3.31 -59.87
N PRO A 39 -17.00 -4.17 -58.86
CA PRO A 39 -18.33 -4.34 -58.29
C PRO A 39 -18.83 -3.01 -57.72
N THR A 40 -19.99 -2.54 -58.16
CA THR A 40 -20.70 -1.44 -57.51
C THR A 40 -21.22 -1.92 -56.15
N PRO A 41 -21.14 -1.11 -55.08
CA PRO A 41 -21.64 -1.50 -53.76
C PRO A 41 -23.16 -1.66 -53.82
N THR A 42 -23.64 -2.90 -53.74
CA THR A 42 -25.08 -3.19 -53.61
C THR A 42 -25.38 -3.62 -52.17
N GLY A 43 -25.47 -2.66 -51.26
CA GLY A 43 -25.97 -2.88 -49.90
C GLY A 43 -25.80 -1.66 -48.99
N PRO A 44 -26.70 -1.44 -48.00
CA PRO A 44 -26.50 -0.41 -46.99
C PRO A 44 -25.25 -0.72 -46.16
N ILE A 45 -24.45 0.32 -45.87
CA ILE A 45 -23.31 0.25 -44.95
C ILE A 45 -23.84 -0.23 -43.60
N ARG A 46 -23.43 -1.44 -43.18
CA ARG A 46 -23.70 -1.94 -41.84
C ARG A 46 -22.54 -1.51 -40.95
N THR A 47 -22.82 -0.65 -39.98
CA THR A 47 -21.91 -0.36 -38.88
C THR A 47 -22.07 -1.44 -37.81
N ARG A 48 -20.95 -2.02 -37.36
CA ARG A 48 -20.91 -2.96 -36.21
C ARG A 48 -20.12 -2.33 -35.08
N GLU A 49 -20.57 -2.48 -33.84
CA GLU A 49 -19.81 -2.06 -32.65
C GLU A 49 -19.07 -3.26 -32.07
N GLU A 50 -17.75 -3.14 -31.94
CA GLU A 50 -16.89 -4.18 -31.38
C GLU A 50 -16.13 -3.64 -30.16
N ASN A 51 -15.93 -4.47 -29.13
CA ASN A 51 -15.12 -4.07 -27.99
C ASN A 51 -13.65 -3.87 -28.42
N ALA A 52 -13.06 -2.76 -27.99
CA ALA A 52 -11.69 -2.39 -28.34
C ALA A 52 -10.68 -3.49 -27.96
N ILE A 53 -10.93 -4.23 -26.89
CA ILE A 53 -10.04 -5.32 -26.46
C ILE A 53 -9.89 -6.42 -27.52
N PHE A 54 -10.98 -6.82 -28.18
CA PHE A 54 -10.91 -7.85 -29.22
C PHE A 54 -10.13 -7.37 -30.44
N LEU A 55 -10.27 -6.09 -30.79
CA LEU A 55 -9.52 -5.45 -31.86
C LEU A 55 -8.03 -5.32 -31.53
N LEU A 56 -7.68 -5.07 -30.26
CA LEU A 56 -6.30 -5.07 -29.82
C LEU A 56 -5.67 -6.46 -29.86
N VAL A 57 -6.43 -7.52 -29.51
CA VAL A 57 -5.97 -8.91 -29.66
C VAL A 57 -5.69 -9.22 -31.13
N ASP A 58 -6.60 -8.87 -32.04
CA ASP A 58 -6.38 -9.07 -33.48
C ASP A 58 -5.16 -8.29 -33.98
N ALA A 59 -5.04 -7.02 -33.61
CA ALA A 59 -3.87 -6.22 -33.97
C ALA A 59 -2.56 -6.80 -33.44
N PHE A 60 -2.56 -7.38 -32.23
CA PHE A 60 -1.39 -8.06 -31.66
C PHE A 60 -1.00 -9.30 -32.47
N VAL A 61 -1.99 -10.12 -32.86
CA VAL A 61 -1.81 -11.33 -33.66
C VAL A 61 -1.31 -10.98 -35.07
N ASP A 62 -1.99 -10.06 -35.75
CA ASP A 62 -1.65 -9.64 -37.12
C ASP A 62 -0.27 -9.02 -37.20
N ALA A 63 0.14 -8.26 -36.18
CA ALA A 63 1.45 -7.64 -36.12
C ALA A 63 2.61 -8.64 -35.92
N ALA A 64 2.32 -9.90 -35.62
CA ALA A 64 3.32 -10.95 -35.42
C ALA A 64 3.71 -11.70 -36.71
N ALA A 65 2.94 -11.55 -37.79
CA ALA A 65 3.23 -12.22 -39.05
C ALA A 65 4.50 -11.65 -39.73
N VAL A 66 5.56 -12.45 -39.87
CA VAL A 66 6.83 -12.11 -40.56
C VAL A 66 6.86 -12.73 -42.00
N PRO A 67 7.78 -12.33 -42.90
CA PRO A 67 7.51 -11.78 -44.23
C PRO A 67 7.41 -12.82 -45.36
N GLY A 68 6.37 -12.74 -46.20
CA GLY A 68 6.24 -13.60 -47.38
C GLY A 68 5.18 -13.20 -48.40
N GLU A 69 4.14 -12.47 -48.02
CA GLU A 69 3.15 -11.94 -48.97
C GLU A 69 2.82 -10.49 -48.61
N SER A 70 3.53 -9.55 -49.24
CA SER A 70 3.09 -8.15 -49.25
C SER A 70 2.34 -7.90 -50.56
N LYS A 71 1.04 -7.60 -50.47
CA LYS A 71 0.46 -6.61 -51.38
C LYS A 71 0.42 -5.28 -50.63
N GLU A 72 1.28 -4.39 -51.12
CA GLU A 72 1.26 -2.94 -50.96
C GLU A 72 1.61 -2.34 -49.59
N GLY A 73 2.85 -1.86 -49.48
CA GLY A 73 3.04 -0.41 -49.36
C GLY A 73 3.13 0.24 -47.98
N ARG A 74 2.94 -0.46 -46.85
CA ARG A 74 3.27 0.12 -45.51
C ARG A 74 3.99 -0.86 -44.59
N LYS A 75 5.29 -0.63 -44.36
CA LYS A 75 6.07 -1.25 -43.28
C LYS A 75 5.57 -0.71 -41.93
N ARG A 76 4.55 -1.34 -41.35
CA ARG A 76 4.27 -1.31 -39.91
C ARG A 76 4.18 -2.76 -39.43
N LYS A 77 5.31 -3.47 -39.42
CA LYS A 77 5.37 -4.90 -39.05
C LYS A 77 6.51 -5.08 -38.03
N GLY A 78 6.13 -5.26 -36.76
CA GLY A 78 7.04 -5.39 -35.60
C GLY A 78 6.60 -4.65 -34.32
N ASP A 79 5.90 -3.52 -34.43
CA ASP A 79 5.82 -2.51 -33.34
C ASP A 79 4.81 -2.77 -32.21
N LEU A 80 3.95 -3.80 -32.29
CA LEU A 80 2.84 -3.97 -31.33
C LEU A 80 3.11 -4.99 -30.21
N HIS A 81 4.35 -5.44 -30.03
CA HIS A 81 4.70 -6.37 -28.94
C HIS A 81 4.35 -5.86 -27.54
N PHE A 82 4.27 -4.54 -27.34
CA PHE A 82 3.89 -3.91 -26.07
C PHE A 82 2.44 -4.21 -25.66
N LEU A 83 1.59 -4.65 -26.60
CA LEU A 83 0.23 -5.08 -26.27
C LEU A 83 0.23 -6.33 -25.39
N ALA A 84 1.29 -7.16 -25.41
CA ALA A 84 1.43 -8.27 -24.46
C ALA A 84 1.42 -7.78 -23.01
N SER A 85 2.07 -6.64 -22.72
CA SER A 85 2.03 -6.01 -21.40
C SER A 85 0.67 -5.39 -21.10
N VAL A 86 -0.05 -4.88 -22.10
CA VAL A 86 -1.42 -4.39 -21.93
C VAL A 86 -2.34 -5.54 -21.48
N PHE A 87 -2.28 -6.70 -22.14
CA PHE A 87 -3.07 -7.88 -21.77
C PHE A 87 -2.73 -8.39 -20.37
N ALA A 88 -1.44 -8.41 -20.02
CA ALA A 88 -1.00 -8.77 -18.67
C ALA A 88 -1.57 -7.82 -17.62
N ASN A 89 -1.55 -6.50 -17.87
CA ASN A 89 -2.03 -5.50 -16.93
C ASN A 89 -3.56 -5.56 -16.73
N ILE A 90 -4.34 -5.65 -17.81
CA ILE A 90 -5.81 -5.67 -17.69
C ILE A 90 -6.30 -6.93 -16.98
N THR A 91 -5.62 -8.07 -17.17
CA THR A 91 -6.02 -9.36 -16.58
C THR A 91 -5.69 -9.48 -15.09
N VAL A 92 -4.99 -8.52 -14.49
CA VAL A 92 -4.86 -8.45 -13.02
C VAL A 92 -6.26 -8.30 -12.38
N ALA A 93 -7.17 -7.56 -13.02
CA ALA A 93 -8.53 -7.36 -12.53
C ALA A 93 -9.51 -8.46 -13.02
N PRO A 94 -10.51 -8.88 -12.21
CA PRO A 94 -11.52 -9.86 -12.63
C PRO A 94 -12.23 -9.51 -13.94
N ALA A 95 -12.59 -8.24 -14.14
CA ALA A 95 -13.26 -7.79 -15.36
C ALA A 95 -12.39 -7.99 -16.63
N GLY A 96 -11.07 -7.79 -16.53
CA GLY A 96 -10.17 -8.01 -17.66
C GLY A 96 -9.95 -9.50 -17.95
N ARG A 97 -9.95 -10.35 -16.91
CA ARG A 97 -9.92 -11.82 -17.07
C ARG A 97 -11.16 -12.29 -17.82
N LEU A 98 -12.34 -11.86 -17.36
CA LEU A 98 -13.61 -12.19 -18.01
C LEU A 98 -13.65 -11.68 -19.45
N ALA A 99 -13.10 -10.50 -19.75
CA ALA A 99 -13.06 -9.98 -21.11
C ALA A 99 -12.26 -10.89 -22.07
N LEU A 100 -11.12 -11.44 -21.64
CA LEU A 100 -10.36 -12.39 -22.48
C LEU A 100 -10.94 -13.81 -22.46
N LEU A 101 -11.69 -14.17 -21.40
CA LEU A 101 -12.43 -15.42 -21.28
C LEU A 101 -13.86 -15.33 -21.84
N SER A 102 -14.21 -14.24 -22.53
CA SER A 102 -15.49 -14.08 -23.21
C SER A 102 -15.38 -14.54 -24.66
N LEU A 103 -16.50 -15.04 -25.18
CA LEU A 103 -16.60 -15.39 -26.59
C LEU A 103 -16.57 -14.16 -27.46
N ARG A 104 -15.95 -14.32 -28.62
CA ARG A 104 -16.13 -13.38 -29.72
C ARG A 104 -17.36 -13.77 -30.51
N SER A 105 -18.22 -12.78 -30.74
CA SER A 105 -19.50 -12.88 -31.44
C SER A 105 -19.43 -13.59 -32.80
N GLU A 106 -18.28 -13.59 -33.47
CA GLU A 106 -18.12 -14.11 -34.84
C GLU A 106 -17.46 -15.49 -34.95
N THR A 107 -16.81 -15.98 -33.89
CA THR A 107 -15.89 -17.15 -34.01
C THR A 107 -16.16 -18.28 -33.03
N SER A 108 -17.05 -18.09 -32.04
CA SER A 108 -17.28 -19.05 -30.94
C SER A 108 -15.98 -19.49 -30.24
N GLU A 109 -14.96 -18.62 -30.28
CA GLU A 109 -13.65 -18.81 -29.67
C GLU A 109 -13.45 -17.77 -28.57
N PHE A 110 -12.84 -18.20 -27.47
CA PHE A 110 -12.42 -17.30 -26.40
C PHE A 110 -11.27 -16.42 -26.88
N ALA A 111 -11.31 -15.13 -26.57
CA ALA A 111 -10.26 -14.21 -27.00
C ALA A 111 -8.85 -14.61 -26.50
N LEU A 112 -8.77 -15.27 -25.35
CA LEU A 112 -7.53 -15.82 -24.79
C LEU A 112 -6.87 -16.85 -25.72
N ALA A 113 -7.65 -17.66 -26.46
CA ALA A 113 -7.13 -18.71 -27.32
C ALA A 113 -6.19 -18.18 -28.41
N LYS A 114 -6.46 -16.96 -28.92
CA LYS A 114 -5.61 -16.30 -29.93
C LYS A 114 -4.22 -15.92 -29.44
N LEU A 115 -4.01 -15.88 -28.12
CA LEU A 115 -2.72 -15.53 -27.52
C LEU A 115 -1.83 -16.75 -27.28
N LEU A 116 -2.36 -17.98 -27.30
CA LEU A 116 -1.65 -19.16 -26.84
C LEU A 116 -0.38 -19.49 -27.63
N SER A 117 -0.43 -19.34 -28.96
CA SER A 117 0.73 -19.60 -29.83
C SER A 117 1.93 -18.68 -29.55
N PHE A 118 1.74 -17.62 -28.77
CA PHE A 118 2.80 -16.68 -28.42
C PHE A 118 3.65 -17.11 -27.23
N THR A 119 3.34 -18.22 -26.57
CA THR A 119 4.19 -18.75 -25.48
C THR A 119 5.57 -19.19 -25.98
N GLU A 120 5.73 -19.50 -27.27
CA GLU A 120 7.01 -19.85 -27.93
C GLU A 120 7.46 -18.81 -28.97
N HIS A 121 6.89 -17.61 -28.97
CA HIS A 121 7.23 -16.58 -29.96
C HIS A 121 8.69 -16.08 -29.81
N PRO A 122 9.47 -15.78 -30.87
CA PRO A 122 10.88 -15.37 -30.72
C PRO A 122 11.12 -14.11 -29.86
N ASP A 123 10.17 -13.17 -29.85
CA ASP A 123 10.17 -11.98 -28.99
C ASP A 123 9.82 -12.28 -27.53
N THR A 124 10.78 -12.06 -26.61
CA THR A 124 10.64 -12.29 -25.16
C THR A 124 9.54 -11.44 -24.50
N ILE A 125 9.27 -10.22 -24.98
CA ILE A 125 8.21 -9.36 -24.45
C ILE A 125 6.85 -9.99 -24.74
N ARG A 126 6.67 -10.56 -25.94
CA ARG A 126 5.44 -11.27 -26.30
C ARG A 126 5.26 -12.52 -25.44
N ARG A 127 6.30 -13.36 -25.32
CA ARG A 127 6.24 -14.57 -24.48
C ARG A 127 5.91 -14.23 -23.03
N GLY A 128 6.67 -13.32 -22.41
CA GLY A 128 6.50 -12.97 -20.99
C GLY A 128 5.15 -12.31 -20.68
N GLY A 129 4.68 -11.42 -21.54
CA GLY A 129 3.37 -10.77 -21.36
C GLY A 129 2.20 -11.74 -21.56
N VAL A 130 2.31 -12.67 -22.52
CA VAL A 130 1.31 -13.72 -22.72
C VAL A 130 1.33 -14.72 -21.57
N ALA A 131 2.50 -15.20 -21.13
CA ALA A 131 2.61 -16.08 -19.96
C ALA A 131 1.95 -15.45 -18.71
N SER A 132 2.19 -14.16 -18.48
CA SER A 132 1.56 -13.42 -17.37
C SER A 132 0.04 -13.32 -17.53
N THR A 133 -0.45 -13.12 -18.75
CA THR A 133 -1.88 -13.07 -19.08
C THR A 133 -2.56 -14.42 -18.81
N LEU A 134 -1.91 -15.53 -19.18
CA LEU A 134 -2.41 -16.89 -18.94
C LEU A 134 -2.48 -17.20 -17.45
N LYS A 135 -1.42 -16.89 -16.69
CA LYS A 135 -1.39 -16.99 -15.23
C LYS A 135 -2.54 -16.20 -14.61
N ASN A 136 -2.74 -14.97 -15.05
CA ASN A 136 -3.80 -14.11 -14.54
C ASN A 136 -5.19 -14.72 -14.81
N CYS A 137 -5.46 -15.16 -16.05
CA CYS A 137 -6.72 -15.82 -16.39
C CYS A 137 -6.98 -17.11 -15.60
N ALA A 138 -5.93 -17.86 -15.24
CA ALA A 138 -6.03 -19.06 -14.39
C ALA A 138 -6.43 -18.77 -12.93
N PHE A 139 -6.57 -17.51 -12.50
CA PHE A 139 -7.23 -17.20 -11.24
C PHE A 139 -8.77 -17.29 -11.31
N HIS A 140 -9.36 -17.43 -12.51
CA HIS A 140 -10.81 -17.63 -12.69
C HIS A 140 -11.12 -19.12 -12.79
N SER A 141 -11.30 -19.78 -11.65
CA SER A 141 -11.50 -21.24 -11.58
C SER A 141 -12.62 -21.81 -12.47
N PRO A 142 -13.76 -21.12 -12.70
CA PRO A 142 -14.79 -21.63 -13.62
C PRO A 142 -14.30 -21.82 -15.07
N ALA A 143 -13.21 -21.16 -15.47
CA ALA A 143 -12.65 -21.30 -16.82
C ALA A 143 -11.67 -22.47 -16.96
N HIS A 144 -11.26 -23.15 -15.89
CA HIS A 144 -10.17 -24.13 -15.96
C HIS A 144 -10.43 -25.27 -16.94
N LEU A 145 -11.66 -25.79 -16.96
CA LEU A 145 -12.04 -26.80 -17.94
C LEU A 145 -11.98 -26.26 -19.36
N ALA A 146 -12.55 -25.08 -19.61
CA ALA A 146 -12.51 -24.47 -20.94
C ALA A 146 -11.08 -24.19 -21.42
N MET A 147 -10.20 -23.83 -20.50
CA MET A 147 -8.78 -23.63 -20.80
C MET A 147 -8.10 -24.96 -21.17
N LEU A 148 -8.41 -26.06 -20.48
CA LEU A 148 -7.72 -27.34 -20.64
C LEU A 148 -8.28 -28.22 -21.78
N ARG A 149 -9.60 -28.18 -22.01
CA ARG A 149 -10.28 -29.02 -23.00
C ARG A 149 -9.83 -28.73 -24.43
N PRO A 150 -9.85 -29.73 -25.31
CA PRO A 150 -9.48 -29.58 -26.71
C PRO A 150 -10.50 -28.71 -27.48
N GLU A 151 -10.10 -28.22 -28.66
CA GLU A 151 -10.86 -27.25 -29.47
C GLU A 151 -12.17 -27.82 -30.07
N ASP A 152 -12.34 -29.14 -30.06
CA ASP A 152 -13.54 -29.84 -30.52
C ASP A 152 -14.62 -29.99 -29.43
N GLU A 153 -14.30 -29.70 -28.17
CA GLU A 153 -15.26 -29.65 -27.08
C GLU A 153 -15.84 -28.23 -26.91
N MET A 154 -17.17 -28.12 -26.92
CA MET A 154 -17.89 -26.88 -26.66
C MET A 154 -18.19 -26.76 -25.16
N ILE A 155 -17.86 -25.61 -24.57
CA ILE A 155 -17.94 -25.41 -23.12
C ILE A 155 -18.23 -23.95 -22.78
N ALA A 156 -19.12 -23.73 -21.83
CA ALA A 156 -19.44 -22.41 -21.30
C ALA A 156 -18.55 -22.05 -20.11
N ILE A 157 -18.25 -20.76 -19.96
CA ILE A 157 -17.53 -20.22 -18.80
C ILE A 157 -18.48 -19.33 -17.99
N PRO A 158 -18.85 -19.72 -16.76
CA PRO A 158 -19.66 -18.87 -15.88
C PRO A 158 -19.02 -17.49 -15.67
N PRO A 159 -19.83 -16.41 -15.67
CA PRO A 159 -21.30 -16.40 -15.63
C PRO A 159 -21.99 -16.53 -17.00
N SER A 160 -21.25 -16.60 -18.10
CA SER A 160 -21.85 -16.80 -19.42
C SER A 160 -22.38 -18.23 -19.57
N THR A 161 -23.53 -18.38 -20.22
CA THR A 161 -24.09 -19.68 -20.63
C THR A 161 -23.77 -20.00 -22.09
N GLU A 162 -23.13 -19.09 -22.82
CA GLU A 162 -22.72 -19.34 -24.20
C GLU A 162 -21.51 -20.28 -24.24
N GLU A 163 -21.61 -21.33 -25.06
CA GLU A 163 -20.55 -22.30 -25.25
C GLU A 163 -19.58 -21.86 -26.36
N GLY A 164 -18.28 -21.99 -26.09
CA GLY A 164 -17.23 -21.86 -27.10
C GLY A 164 -16.29 -23.04 -27.10
N LYS A 165 -15.41 -23.08 -28.09
CA LYS A 165 -14.39 -24.12 -28.22
C LYS A 165 -13.43 -24.10 -27.04
N GLY A 166 -13.05 -25.28 -26.55
CA GLY A 166 -11.93 -25.43 -25.61
C GLY A 166 -10.63 -24.85 -26.17
N MET A 167 -9.69 -24.50 -25.29
CA MET A 167 -8.49 -23.74 -25.68
C MET A 167 -7.23 -24.59 -25.83
N ASN A 168 -7.23 -25.87 -25.42
CA ASN A 168 -6.05 -26.75 -25.43
C ASN A 168 -4.79 -26.09 -24.80
N LEU A 169 -4.98 -25.36 -23.71
CA LEU A 169 -3.93 -24.55 -23.07
C LEU A 169 -2.71 -25.38 -22.67
N LEU A 170 -2.92 -26.65 -22.30
CA LEU A 170 -1.86 -27.47 -21.72
C LEU A 170 -0.67 -27.66 -22.67
N SER A 171 -0.95 -27.83 -23.97
CA SER A 171 0.08 -27.92 -25.01
C SER A 171 1.01 -26.69 -25.00
N PHE A 172 0.44 -25.49 -24.80
CA PHE A 172 1.17 -24.23 -24.83
C PHE A 172 1.87 -23.88 -23.51
N LEU A 173 1.50 -24.53 -22.41
CA LEU A 173 2.20 -24.42 -21.12
C LEU A 173 3.36 -25.41 -21.01
N LEU A 174 3.21 -26.63 -21.54
CA LEU A 174 4.24 -27.66 -21.45
C LEU A 174 5.37 -27.47 -22.46
N LEU A 175 5.07 -26.99 -23.67
CA LEU A 175 6.08 -26.83 -24.72
C LEU A 175 7.25 -25.90 -24.34
N PRO A 176 7.05 -24.76 -23.62
CA PRO A 176 8.15 -23.96 -23.09
C PRO A 176 8.97 -24.64 -21.99
N LEU A 177 8.39 -25.61 -21.29
CA LEU A 177 9.01 -26.33 -20.17
C LEU A 177 9.71 -27.62 -20.60
N ALA A 178 9.33 -28.16 -21.75
CA ALA A 178 9.90 -29.38 -22.32
C ALA A 178 11.28 -29.13 -22.97
N GLY A 179 12.20 -30.07 -22.77
CA GLY A 179 13.51 -30.11 -23.41
C GLY A 179 13.62 -31.25 -24.43
N PRO A 180 14.83 -31.59 -24.90
CA PRO A 180 15.05 -32.64 -25.89
C PRO A 180 15.10 -34.05 -25.27
N GLU A 181 14.69 -34.22 -24.02
CA GLU A 181 14.75 -35.52 -23.34
C GLU A 181 13.73 -36.51 -23.91
N GLU A 182 14.13 -37.78 -24.00
CA GLU A 182 13.24 -38.87 -24.36
C GLU A 182 12.39 -39.30 -23.15
N PHE A 183 11.12 -39.61 -23.41
CA PHE A 183 10.19 -40.18 -22.44
C PHE A 183 10.03 -41.67 -22.68
N ASP A 184 9.74 -42.43 -21.63
CA ASP A 184 9.44 -43.86 -21.76
C ASP A 184 8.18 -44.08 -22.61
N LEU A 185 8.11 -45.17 -23.38
CA LEU A 185 7.02 -45.41 -24.34
C LEU A 185 5.62 -45.35 -23.69
N GLU A 186 5.49 -45.76 -22.43
CA GLU A 186 4.23 -45.72 -21.68
C GLU A 186 3.82 -44.29 -21.27
N ASP A 187 4.78 -43.38 -21.13
CA ASP A 187 4.56 -41.98 -20.78
C ASP A 187 4.32 -41.11 -22.02
N VAL A 188 4.93 -41.47 -23.16
CA VAL A 188 4.73 -40.78 -24.45
C VAL A 188 3.25 -40.73 -24.84
N ASP A 189 2.50 -41.81 -24.62
CA ASP A 189 1.08 -41.88 -24.96
C ASP A 189 0.20 -40.90 -24.15
N LYS A 190 0.66 -40.46 -22.97
CA LYS A 190 -0.05 -39.47 -22.13
C LYS A 190 0.23 -38.03 -22.54
N LEU A 191 1.37 -37.78 -23.18
CA LEU A 191 1.83 -36.43 -23.49
C LEU A 191 1.00 -35.81 -24.62
N PRO A 192 0.73 -34.49 -24.59
CA PRO A 192 0.19 -33.80 -25.75
C PRO A 192 1.09 -33.99 -26.98
N VAL A 193 0.49 -34.12 -28.17
CA VAL A 193 1.21 -34.35 -29.44
C VAL A 193 2.35 -33.34 -29.68
N SER A 194 2.18 -32.10 -29.21
CA SER A 194 3.17 -31.02 -29.32
C SER A 194 4.47 -31.27 -28.55
N VAL A 195 4.49 -32.18 -27.56
CA VAL A 195 5.66 -32.46 -26.71
C VAL A 195 6.15 -33.91 -26.77
N GLN A 196 5.48 -34.79 -27.53
CA GLN A 196 5.85 -36.22 -27.64
C GLN A 196 7.20 -36.45 -28.34
N PHE A 197 7.48 -35.72 -29.43
CA PHE A 197 8.66 -35.94 -30.28
C PHE A 197 9.36 -34.61 -30.58
N LEU A 198 10.10 -34.10 -29.60
CA LEU A 198 10.85 -32.86 -29.75
C LEU A 198 12.22 -33.13 -30.40
N PRO A 199 12.67 -32.29 -31.35
CA PRO A 199 13.99 -32.45 -31.95
C PRO A 199 15.09 -32.15 -30.93
N ASP A 200 16.29 -32.73 -31.10
CA ASP A 200 17.48 -32.46 -30.26
C ASP A 200 17.83 -30.96 -30.15
N THR A 201 17.39 -30.16 -31.12
CA THR A 201 17.58 -28.71 -31.13
C THR A 201 16.63 -27.94 -30.21
N LYS A 202 15.58 -28.57 -29.68
CA LYS A 202 14.60 -27.93 -28.81
C LYS A 202 15.27 -27.57 -27.48
N LYS A 203 15.05 -26.32 -27.06
CA LYS A 203 15.49 -25.80 -25.77
C LYS A 203 14.28 -25.39 -24.95
N ARG A 204 14.37 -25.58 -23.63
CA ARG A 204 13.46 -24.97 -22.67
C ARG A 204 13.53 -23.44 -22.79
N GLU A 205 12.48 -22.77 -22.34
CA GLU A 205 12.44 -21.31 -22.24
C GLU A 205 13.66 -20.83 -21.43
N PRO A 206 14.55 -19.99 -22.01
CA PRO A 206 15.76 -19.54 -21.32
C PRO A 206 15.49 -18.64 -20.12
N ASP A 207 14.41 -17.85 -20.13
CA ASP A 207 14.07 -16.93 -19.05
C ASP A 207 13.42 -17.66 -17.86
N GLN A 208 14.10 -17.65 -16.71
CA GLN A 208 13.62 -18.32 -15.49
C GLN A 208 12.29 -17.76 -14.97
N PHE A 209 12.00 -16.47 -15.19
CA PHE A 209 10.76 -15.85 -14.73
C PHE A 209 9.58 -16.28 -15.59
N ILE A 210 9.80 -16.47 -16.89
CA ILE A 210 8.78 -17.02 -17.80
C ILE A 210 8.53 -18.49 -17.45
N ARG A 211 9.59 -19.29 -17.22
CA ARG A 211 9.45 -20.68 -16.73
C ARG A 211 8.65 -20.75 -15.44
N LEU A 212 9.00 -19.93 -14.45
CA LEU A 212 8.27 -19.84 -13.18
C LEU A 212 6.79 -19.50 -13.41
N THR A 213 6.50 -18.55 -14.30
CA THR A 213 5.12 -18.13 -14.61
C THR A 213 4.29 -19.27 -15.20
N HIS A 214 4.88 -20.13 -16.06
CA HIS A 214 4.20 -21.33 -16.57
C HIS A 214 3.92 -22.35 -15.46
N ILE A 215 4.88 -22.61 -14.56
CA ILE A 215 4.68 -23.51 -13.41
C ILE A 215 3.62 -22.95 -12.44
N GLU A 216 3.62 -21.66 -12.17
CA GLU A 216 2.59 -20.99 -11.37
C GLU A 216 1.21 -21.11 -12.03
N THR A 217 1.12 -21.05 -13.36
CA THR A 217 -0.13 -21.26 -14.08
C THR A 217 -0.65 -22.69 -13.89
N LEU A 218 0.21 -23.70 -13.98
CA LEU A 218 -0.15 -25.09 -13.70
C LEU A 218 -0.60 -25.29 -12.25
N LEU A 219 0.07 -24.64 -11.28
CA LEU A 219 -0.34 -24.64 -9.87
C LEU A 219 -1.71 -24.00 -9.64
N LEU A 220 -2.03 -22.92 -10.35
CA LEU A 220 -3.36 -22.29 -10.27
C LEU A 220 -4.44 -23.20 -10.85
N LEU A 221 -4.18 -23.84 -11.99
CA LEU A 221 -5.09 -24.84 -12.56
C LEU A 221 -5.33 -26.00 -11.59
N CYS A 222 -4.32 -26.40 -10.80
CA CYS A 222 -4.45 -27.42 -9.77
C CYS A 222 -5.44 -27.06 -8.64
N THR A 223 -5.99 -25.85 -8.57
CA THR A 223 -6.98 -25.51 -7.53
C THR A 223 -8.30 -26.25 -7.72
N THR A 224 -8.69 -26.61 -8.95
CA THR A 224 -9.92 -27.38 -9.22
C THR A 224 -9.62 -28.86 -9.44
N ARG A 225 -10.45 -29.75 -8.89
CA ARG A 225 -10.25 -31.21 -9.02
C ARG A 225 -10.16 -31.70 -10.47
N LEU A 226 -11.12 -31.32 -11.31
CA LEU A 226 -11.18 -31.79 -12.70
C LEU A 226 -9.94 -31.38 -13.51
N ALA A 227 -9.37 -30.19 -13.24
CA ALA A 227 -8.12 -29.77 -13.86
C ALA A 227 -6.93 -30.60 -13.40
N ARG A 228 -6.85 -30.98 -12.11
CA ARG A 228 -5.80 -31.89 -11.61
C ARG A 228 -5.89 -33.25 -12.27
N GLU A 229 -7.09 -33.83 -12.34
CA GLU A 229 -7.33 -35.10 -13.03
C GLU A 229 -6.95 -35.02 -14.51
N PHE A 230 -7.34 -33.95 -15.19
CA PHE A 230 -6.94 -33.71 -16.58
C PHE A 230 -5.41 -33.60 -16.72
N MET A 231 -4.72 -32.86 -15.86
CA MET A 231 -3.27 -32.72 -15.90
C MET A 231 -2.53 -34.03 -15.58
N ARG A 232 -3.04 -34.85 -14.64
CA ARG A 232 -2.51 -36.20 -14.37
C ARG A 232 -2.65 -37.11 -15.59
N ALA A 233 -3.78 -37.03 -16.30
CA ALA A 233 -4.04 -37.84 -17.48
C ALA A 233 -3.24 -37.39 -18.72
N ASN A 234 -2.77 -36.14 -18.76
CA ASN A 234 -2.12 -35.54 -19.93
C ASN A 234 -0.63 -35.20 -19.70
N GLY A 235 0.09 -36.06 -18.96
CA GLY A 235 1.55 -36.07 -18.97
C GLY A 235 2.26 -34.88 -18.29
N VAL A 236 1.57 -34.10 -17.45
CA VAL A 236 2.17 -32.92 -16.81
C VAL A 236 3.28 -33.30 -15.85
N TYR A 237 3.07 -34.36 -15.07
CA TYR A 237 4.03 -34.83 -14.08
C TYR A 237 5.36 -35.22 -14.74
N GLU A 238 5.28 -35.94 -15.86
CA GLU A 238 6.39 -36.47 -16.63
C GLU A 238 7.25 -35.33 -17.18
N VAL A 239 6.64 -34.29 -17.77
CA VAL A 239 7.36 -33.10 -18.27
C VAL A 239 8.07 -32.35 -17.15
N VAL A 240 7.38 -32.07 -16.04
CA VAL A 240 7.98 -31.28 -14.94
C VAL A 240 9.04 -32.07 -14.16
N GLN A 241 8.93 -33.40 -14.12
CA GLN A 241 9.96 -34.26 -13.56
C GLN A 241 11.25 -34.17 -14.36
N LYS A 242 11.18 -34.31 -15.70
CA LYS A 242 12.36 -34.14 -16.57
C LYS A 242 12.95 -32.74 -16.50
N MET A 243 12.10 -31.72 -16.38
CA MET A 243 12.55 -30.36 -16.14
C MET A 243 13.32 -30.23 -14.82
N HIS A 244 12.82 -30.82 -13.73
CA HIS A 244 13.45 -30.76 -12.41
C HIS A 244 14.88 -31.32 -12.40
N GLU A 245 15.16 -32.35 -13.20
CA GLU A 245 16.52 -32.96 -13.30
C GLU A 245 17.59 -31.97 -13.77
N THR A 246 17.21 -30.93 -14.52
CA THR A 246 18.14 -29.98 -15.15
C THR A 246 17.96 -28.53 -14.69
N GLU A 247 16.89 -28.23 -13.95
CA GLU A 247 16.59 -26.87 -13.49
C GLU A 247 17.54 -26.45 -12.37
N GLN A 248 18.10 -25.24 -12.50
CA GLN A 248 19.07 -24.68 -11.55
C GLN A 248 18.49 -23.53 -10.73
N SER A 249 17.36 -22.97 -11.14
CA SER A 249 16.72 -21.84 -10.45
C SER A 249 15.96 -22.32 -9.22
N PRO A 250 16.38 -21.96 -7.98
CA PRO A 250 15.72 -22.42 -6.76
C PRO A 250 14.22 -22.09 -6.70
N PRO A 251 13.76 -20.88 -7.11
CA PRO A 251 12.33 -20.57 -7.15
C PRO A 251 11.53 -21.51 -8.06
N VAL A 252 12.09 -21.88 -9.22
CA VAL A 252 11.41 -22.77 -10.17
C VAL A 252 11.36 -24.20 -9.62
N VAL A 253 12.46 -24.68 -9.05
CA VAL A 253 12.56 -26.00 -8.39
C VAL A 253 11.50 -26.14 -7.29
N GLU A 254 11.40 -25.16 -6.39
CA GLU A 254 10.41 -25.17 -5.30
C GLU A 254 8.97 -25.26 -5.83
N HIS A 255 8.65 -24.54 -6.90
CA HIS A 255 7.31 -24.55 -7.48
C HIS A 255 7.02 -25.86 -8.23
N ILE A 256 8.03 -26.48 -8.85
CA ILE A 256 7.90 -27.82 -9.44
C ILE A 256 7.60 -28.84 -8.34
N GLU A 257 8.32 -28.83 -7.22
CA GLU A 257 8.07 -29.75 -6.10
C GLU A 257 6.65 -29.61 -5.55
N ARG A 258 6.17 -28.37 -5.40
CA ARG A 258 4.77 -28.10 -5.01
C ARG A 258 3.77 -28.65 -6.02
N LEU A 259 4.04 -28.48 -7.31
CA LEU A 259 3.16 -28.97 -8.37
C LEU A 259 3.12 -30.51 -8.38
N VAL A 260 4.28 -31.15 -8.25
CA VAL A 260 4.39 -32.62 -8.14
C VAL A 260 3.60 -33.13 -6.95
N ASN A 261 3.71 -32.50 -5.79
CA ASN A 261 2.97 -32.90 -4.59
C ASN A 261 1.45 -32.83 -4.80
N LEU A 262 0.96 -31.81 -5.52
CA LEU A 262 -0.47 -31.69 -5.85
C LEU A 262 -0.94 -32.73 -6.87
N LEU A 263 -0.10 -33.08 -7.85
CA LEU A 263 -0.43 -34.08 -8.85
C LEU A 263 -0.30 -35.52 -8.32
N LYS A 264 0.56 -35.79 -7.33
CA LYS A 264 0.80 -37.13 -6.80
C LYS A 264 0.02 -37.50 -5.53
N ARG A 265 -0.60 -36.54 -4.84
CA ARG A 265 -1.39 -36.84 -3.64
C ARG A 265 -2.62 -37.71 -3.97
N ASP A 266 -2.96 -38.63 -3.06
CA ASP A 266 -4.23 -39.36 -3.09
C ASP A 266 -5.40 -38.42 -2.74
N GLU A 267 -6.47 -38.45 -3.52
CA GLU A 267 -7.65 -37.61 -3.32
C GLU A 267 -8.86 -38.46 -2.89
N GLY A 268 -9.25 -38.34 -1.62
CA GLY A 268 -10.40 -39.05 -1.05
C GLY A 268 -11.78 -38.51 -1.52
N PRO A 269 -12.88 -39.22 -1.20
CA PRO A 269 -14.24 -38.87 -1.65
C PRO A 269 -14.72 -37.48 -1.23
N ASP A 270 -14.23 -36.95 -0.10
CA ASP A 270 -14.62 -35.63 0.43
C ASP A 270 -14.11 -34.46 -0.42
N THR A 271 -13.22 -34.70 -1.39
CA THR A 271 -12.75 -33.69 -2.35
C THR A 271 -13.66 -33.53 -3.58
N ALA A 272 -14.78 -34.27 -3.65
CA ALA A 272 -15.72 -34.24 -4.77
C ALA A 272 -16.76 -33.09 -4.71
N ILE A 273 -16.86 -32.35 -3.59
CA ILE A 273 -17.95 -31.38 -3.33
C ILE A 273 -17.66 -29.98 -3.94
N GLU A 274 -16.97 -29.90 -5.08
CA GLU A 274 -16.75 -28.64 -5.82
C GLU A 274 -17.71 -28.44 -7.00
N GLU A 275 -18.75 -29.27 -7.13
CA GLU A 275 -19.77 -29.11 -8.18
C GLU A 275 -20.80 -28.04 -7.77
N VAL A 276 -20.80 -26.92 -8.49
CA VAL A 276 -21.98 -26.03 -8.55
C VAL A 276 -22.92 -26.60 -9.61
N PRO A 277 -24.13 -27.10 -9.26
CA PRO A 277 -25.04 -27.64 -10.26
C PRO A 277 -25.64 -26.53 -11.14
N LEU A 278 -25.63 -26.74 -12.46
CA LEU A 278 -26.43 -25.99 -13.43
C LEU A 278 -27.87 -26.54 -13.42
N GLU A 279 -28.79 -25.90 -12.71
CA GLU A 279 -30.22 -26.20 -12.84
C GLU A 279 -30.83 -25.40 -14.02
N VAL A 280 -31.33 -26.15 -15.01
CA VAL A 280 -32.08 -25.65 -16.17
C VAL A 280 -33.56 -25.56 -15.80
N ALA A 281 -34.15 -24.37 -15.78
CA ALA A 281 -35.56 -24.17 -15.45
C ALA A 281 -36.43 -24.09 -16.73
N GLU A 282 -37.34 -25.05 -16.92
CA GLU A 282 -38.46 -24.95 -17.88
C GLU A 282 -39.70 -24.29 -17.23
N PRO A 283 -40.55 -23.55 -17.97
CA PRO A 283 -41.63 -22.76 -17.38
C PRO A 283 -43.01 -23.37 -17.59
N LYS A 284 -43.85 -23.51 -16.54
CA LYS A 284 -45.32 -23.65 -16.70
C LYS A 284 -46.16 -23.00 -15.57
N THR A 285 -46.84 -21.92 -15.99
CA THR A 285 -48.25 -21.51 -15.80
C THR A 285 -49.05 -21.89 -14.54
N ASP A 286 -49.60 -20.83 -13.91
CA ASP A 286 -50.55 -20.81 -12.78
C ASP A 286 -51.93 -21.46 -13.02
N ALA A 287 -52.51 -22.03 -11.96
CA ALA A 287 -53.92 -21.80 -11.54
C ALA A 287 -54.14 -22.26 -10.08
N ALA A 288 -54.88 -21.44 -9.32
CA ALA A 288 -55.10 -21.51 -7.87
C ALA A 288 -56.25 -22.44 -7.42
N GLU A 289 -56.21 -22.93 -6.17
CA GLU A 289 -57.30 -22.78 -5.17
C GLU A 289 -56.93 -23.30 -3.76
N VAL A 290 -57.59 -22.75 -2.74
CA VAL A 290 -57.25 -22.71 -1.30
C VAL A 290 -58.02 -23.73 -0.46
N LYS A 291 -57.42 -24.34 0.60
CA LYS A 291 -58.01 -24.47 1.97
C LYS A 291 -57.06 -25.03 3.05
N LYS A 292 -57.26 -24.52 4.28
CA LYS A 292 -56.48 -24.55 5.54
C LYS A 292 -56.38 -25.91 6.27
N GLY A 293 -55.29 -26.10 7.04
CA GLY A 293 -55.24 -26.94 8.25
C GLY A 293 -53.85 -27.27 8.83
N SER A 294 -53.41 -26.47 9.82
CA SER A 294 -52.48 -26.67 10.97
C SER A 294 -51.35 -27.74 11.03
N ASN A 295 -50.15 -27.24 11.37
CA ASN A 295 -48.99 -27.77 12.17
C ASN A 295 -48.31 -29.07 11.67
N ASP A 296 -47.00 -29.23 11.50
CA ASP A 296 -45.76 -28.62 12.06
C ASP A 296 -44.73 -28.31 10.96
N ASP A 297 -43.70 -27.53 11.33
CA ASP A 297 -42.33 -27.40 10.79
C ASP A 297 -42.06 -27.24 9.26
N ASP A 298 -41.00 -26.48 8.99
CA ASP A 298 -40.30 -26.27 7.72
C ASP A 298 -40.84 -25.25 6.69
N ASP A 299 -39.87 -24.48 6.22
CA ASP A 299 -39.75 -23.66 5.02
C ASP A 299 -40.38 -22.25 4.85
N GLU A 300 -39.42 -21.34 4.61
CA GLU A 300 -39.38 -20.13 3.78
C GLU A 300 -40.13 -18.84 4.19
N ILE A 301 -39.32 -17.82 4.45
CA ILE A 301 -39.46 -16.55 3.72
C ILE A 301 -38.17 -16.34 2.90
N ARG A 302 -38.15 -16.90 1.68
CA ARG A 302 -37.43 -16.32 0.54
C ARG A 302 -38.35 -15.31 -0.15
N ARG A 303 -37.71 -14.26 -0.69
CA ARG A 303 -38.24 -13.13 -1.48
C ARG A 303 -38.72 -11.91 -0.70
N ILE A 304 -37.75 -11.03 -0.38
CA ILE A 304 -37.91 -9.60 -0.63
C ILE A 304 -36.73 -9.13 -1.49
N ASN A 305 -37.10 -8.56 -2.63
CA ASN A 305 -36.39 -7.80 -3.66
C ASN A 305 -34.87 -7.56 -3.55
N PHE A 306 -34.23 -7.91 -4.67
CA PHE A 306 -33.06 -7.23 -5.24
C PHE A 306 -33.33 -5.73 -5.36
N ASP A 307 -32.96 -4.98 -4.33
CA ASP A 307 -32.66 -3.55 -4.37
C ASP A 307 -32.09 -3.19 -2.98
N LEU A 308 -30.78 -3.44 -2.74
CA LEU A 308 -29.99 -2.85 -1.64
C LEU A 308 -28.54 -3.41 -1.54
N ILE A 309 -27.80 -3.53 -2.64
CA ILE A 309 -26.33 -3.58 -2.60
C ILE A 309 -25.78 -2.76 -3.78
N TYR A 310 -25.98 -1.44 -3.73
CA TYR A 310 -25.23 -0.47 -4.53
C TYR A 310 -25.33 0.95 -3.95
N ILE A 311 -25.12 1.14 -2.63
CA ILE A 311 -24.93 2.48 -2.06
C ILE A 311 -23.91 2.38 -0.92
N TRP A 312 -22.61 2.44 -1.26
CA TRP A 312 -21.59 3.16 -0.48
C TRP A 312 -20.30 3.34 -1.30
N TRP A 313 -20.44 3.90 -2.51
CA TRP A 313 -19.39 4.70 -3.15
C TRP A 313 -20.03 5.61 -4.21
N SER A 314 -19.70 6.91 -4.16
CA SER A 314 -20.21 8.05 -4.93
C SER A 314 -21.55 8.66 -4.50
N GLN A 315 -21.48 9.81 -3.80
CA GLN A 315 -21.78 11.10 -4.44
C GLN A 315 -21.45 12.25 -3.46
N SER A 316 -20.61 13.16 -3.94
CA SER A 316 -20.46 14.50 -3.38
C SER A 316 -21.18 15.49 -4.31
N ALA A 317 -21.73 16.54 -3.67
CA ALA A 317 -22.12 17.85 -4.20
C ALA A 317 -23.42 17.97 -5.03
N SER A 318 -24.48 18.49 -4.38
CA SER A 318 -24.98 19.88 -4.57
C SER A 318 -26.38 20.02 -3.98
N PHE A 319 -26.62 21.02 -3.13
CA PHE A 319 -27.83 21.86 -3.18
C PHE A 319 -27.68 23.04 -2.21
N CYS A 320 -27.75 24.25 -2.78
CA CYS A 320 -27.92 25.51 -2.08
C CYS A 320 -29.35 26.03 -2.31
N SER A 321 -29.79 26.90 -1.40
CA SER A 321 -30.92 27.86 -1.43
C SER A 321 -32.32 27.47 -0.87
N GLN A 322 -32.51 27.86 0.42
CA GLN A 322 -33.55 28.74 1.02
C GLN A 322 -35.06 28.35 1.03
N PRO A 323 -35.91 29.02 1.87
CA PRO A 323 -35.70 29.65 3.20
C PRO A 323 -36.79 29.23 4.24
N LEU A 324 -36.60 29.51 5.53
CA LEU A 324 -37.71 29.71 6.49
C LEU A 324 -37.31 30.60 7.68
N HIS A 325 -37.99 31.74 7.77
CA HIS A 325 -38.17 32.65 8.93
C HIS A 325 -38.61 31.89 10.21
N THR A 326 -38.50 32.32 11.48
CA THR A 326 -38.26 33.59 12.18
C THR A 326 -38.16 33.31 13.70
N ARG A 327 -37.50 34.22 14.44
CA ARG A 327 -37.82 34.77 15.79
C ARG A 327 -36.68 34.71 16.82
N TYR A 328 -36.33 35.92 17.27
CA TYR A 328 -35.68 36.42 18.50
C TYR A 328 -34.51 37.33 18.08
N GLY A 329 -34.39 38.58 18.50
CA GLY A 329 -35.19 39.49 19.29
C GLY A 329 -34.45 40.83 19.22
N SER A 330 -35.18 41.90 18.96
CA SER A 330 -34.69 43.26 18.72
C SER A 330 -34.09 43.91 19.98
N ALA A 331 -32.92 44.52 19.84
CA ALA A 331 -32.51 45.67 20.65
C ALA A 331 -31.60 46.58 19.81
N HIS A 332 -32.22 47.48 19.05
CA HIS A 332 -31.57 48.67 18.52
C HIS A 332 -31.20 49.60 19.69
N ARG A 333 -29.93 50.00 19.77
CA ARG A 333 -29.54 51.30 20.32
C ARG A 333 -28.88 52.12 19.24
N GLN A 334 -29.50 53.25 18.95
CA GLN A 334 -28.93 54.38 18.23
C GLN A 334 -27.67 54.86 18.95
N LEU A 335 -26.58 55.02 18.22
CA LEU A 335 -25.59 56.07 18.47
C LEU A 335 -25.23 56.67 17.10
N SER A 336 -25.69 57.90 16.94
CA SER A 336 -25.40 58.83 15.86
C SER A 336 -24.01 59.46 16.01
N ASP A 337 -23.45 59.85 14.87
CA ASP A 337 -22.45 60.90 14.64
C ASP A 337 -21.07 60.78 15.28
N ALA A 338 -20.10 60.37 14.46
CA ALA A 338 -19.04 61.27 13.96
C ALA A 338 -18.05 60.45 13.13
N SER A 339 -18.13 60.53 11.80
CA SER A 339 -17.03 60.09 10.93
C SER A 339 -16.71 61.17 9.92
N SER A 340 -15.63 61.90 10.22
CA SER A 340 -14.84 62.61 9.21
C SER A 340 -14.51 61.62 8.09
N SER A 341 -14.89 61.97 6.87
CA SER A 341 -14.54 61.23 5.65
C SER A 341 -13.02 61.26 5.47
N ILE A 342 -12.35 60.19 5.88
CA ILE A 342 -10.99 59.89 5.41
C ILE A 342 -11.13 59.42 3.96
N SER A 343 -10.48 60.14 3.05
CA SER A 343 -10.38 59.75 1.64
C SER A 343 -9.59 58.44 1.53
N LEU A 344 -10.03 57.51 0.68
CA LEU A 344 -9.28 56.27 0.36
C LEU A 344 -7.87 56.55 -0.20
N SER A 345 -7.55 57.81 -0.54
CA SER A 345 -6.20 58.26 -0.91
C SER A 345 -5.18 58.32 0.24
N ASP A 346 -5.62 58.14 1.50
CA ASP A 346 -4.79 58.45 2.67
C ASP A 346 -4.30 57.21 3.45
N LEU A 347 -4.57 55.99 2.96
CA LEU A 347 -4.09 54.73 3.55
C LEU A 347 -2.83 54.24 2.83
N GLU A 348 -1.66 54.60 3.36
CA GLU A 348 -0.37 54.07 2.87
C GLU A 348 -0.19 52.62 3.32
N TYR A 349 -0.50 51.65 2.46
CA TYR A 349 -0.23 50.23 2.73
C TYR A 349 1.26 49.94 2.68
N ILE A 350 1.76 49.18 3.66
CA ILE A 350 3.16 48.74 3.71
C ILE A 350 3.26 47.23 3.47
N ALA A 351 4.14 46.84 2.56
CA ALA A 351 4.54 45.46 2.32
C ALA A 351 6.00 45.23 2.73
N LEU A 352 6.23 44.27 3.61
CA LEU A 352 7.55 43.83 4.03
C LEU A 352 7.98 42.58 3.25
N LEU A 353 9.06 42.68 2.48
CA LEU A 353 9.58 41.62 1.62
C LEU A 353 10.94 41.12 2.14
N SER A 354 11.01 39.84 2.51
CA SER A 354 12.22 39.18 2.97
C SER A 354 12.23 37.71 2.54
N VAL A 355 12.71 37.45 1.33
CA VAL A 355 12.65 36.12 0.70
C VAL A 355 14.04 35.56 0.39
N TYR A 356 14.20 34.28 0.64
CA TYR A 356 15.31 33.48 0.13
C TYR A 356 15.10 33.17 -1.36
N ASP A 357 14.03 32.45 -1.69
CA ASP A 357 13.60 32.17 -3.06
C ASP A 357 12.98 33.42 -3.68
N LYS A 358 13.58 33.88 -4.76
CA LYS A 358 13.26 35.13 -5.47
C LYS A 358 12.40 34.90 -6.70
N SER A 359 11.91 33.68 -6.91
CA SER A 359 10.97 33.35 -7.99
C SER A 359 9.77 34.29 -7.95
N ASN A 360 9.40 34.85 -9.11
CA ASN A 360 8.27 35.78 -9.29
C ASN A 360 8.28 37.04 -8.40
N LEU A 361 9.39 37.34 -7.71
CA LEU A 361 9.49 38.46 -6.76
C LEU A 361 9.31 39.82 -7.45
N LEU A 362 9.90 39.99 -8.64
CA LEU A 362 9.85 41.26 -9.35
C LEU A 362 8.44 41.58 -9.85
N ASP A 363 7.70 40.57 -10.30
CA ASP A 363 6.30 40.72 -10.71
C ASP A 363 5.41 41.11 -9.53
N LEU A 364 5.62 40.46 -8.38
CA LEU A 364 4.95 40.83 -7.13
C LEU A 364 5.26 42.28 -6.72
N ALA A 365 6.55 42.64 -6.68
CA ALA A 365 7.00 43.97 -6.26
C ALA A 365 6.44 45.06 -7.19
N LYS A 366 6.47 44.84 -8.50
CA LYS A 366 5.90 45.75 -9.49
C LYS A 366 4.40 45.89 -9.32
N GLY A 367 3.66 44.79 -9.19
CA GLY A 367 2.21 44.80 -9.02
C GLY A 367 1.75 45.52 -7.74
N LEU A 368 2.48 45.34 -6.65
CA LEU A 368 2.26 46.04 -5.38
C LEU A 368 2.52 47.54 -5.52
N LYS A 369 3.63 47.93 -6.16
CA LYS A 369 3.97 49.34 -6.36
C LYS A 369 2.96 50.07 -7.25
N GLU A 370 2.49 49.42 -8.32
CA GLU A 370 1.40 49.92 -9.18
C GLU A 370 0.09 50.13 -8.41
N SER A 371 -0.12 49.37 -7.34
CA SER A 371 -1.29 49.49 -6.45
C SER A 371 -1.07 50.46 -5.28
N GLY A 372 -0.02 51.29 -5.34
CA GLY A 372 0.27 52.32 -4.32
C GLY A 372 0.82 51.77 -3.00
N VAL A 373 1.29 50.51 -2.97
CA VAL A 373 1.85 49.90 -1.76
C VAL A 373 3.32 50.30 -1.61
N ARG A 374 3.68 50.80 -0.41
CA ARG A 374 5.07 51.07 -0.03
C ARG A 374 5.80 49.77 0.27
N LEU A 375 6.96 49.58 -0.37
CA LEU A 375 7.78 48.39 -0.21
C LEU A 375 8.89 48.62 0.81
N LEU A 376 9.03 47.70 1.76
CA LEU A 376 10.16 47.57 2.66
C LEU A 376 10.87 46.25 2.37
N GLY A 377 12.18 46.27 2.13
CA GLY A 377 12.97 45.08 1.82
C GLY A 377 14.13 44.89 2.79
N SER A 378 14.61 43.66 2.91
CA SER A 378 15.84 43.38 3.68
C SER A 378 16.95 42.79 2.79
N GLY A 379 18.18 43.28 2.98
CA GLY A 379 19.41 42.75 2.38
C GLY A 379 19.30 42.43 0.88
N GLY A 380 19.55 41.17 0.52
CA GLY A 380 19.51 40.70 -0.87
C GLY A 380 18.14 40.82 -1.56
N THR A 381 17.03 40.86 -0.82
CA THR A 381 15.69 41.08 -1.40
C THR A 381 15.56 42.52 -1.90
N ALA A 382 15.93 43.49 -1.07
CA ALA A 382 15.89 44.91 -1.46
C ALA A 382 16.85 45.21 -2.61
N LYS A 383 18.06 44.62 -2.59
CA LYS A 383 19.05 44.77 -3.66
C LYS A 383 18.49 44.38 -5.03
N GLN A 384 17.88 43.20 -5.14
CA GLN A 384 17.37 42.70 -6.42
C GLN A 384 16.21 43.57 -6.96
N ILE A 385 15.34 44.05 -6.07
CA ILE A 385 14.21 44.92 -6.46
C ILE A 385 14.73 46.29 -6.95
N ARG A 386 15.76 46.86 -6.30
CA ARG A 386 16.39 48.11 -6.75
C ARG A 386 17.13 47.94 -8.08
N GLU A 387 17.79 46.82 -8.31
CA GLU A 387 18.45 46.51 -9.58
C GLU A 387 17.46 46.44 -10.75
N ALA A 388 16.20 46.05 -10.48
CA ALA A 388 15.09 46.12 -11.43
C ALA A 388 14.46 47.52 -11.55
N SER A 389 15.07 48.56 -10.97
CA SER A 389 14.58 49.95 -10.96
C SER A 389 13.20 50.14 -10.31
N ILE A 390 12.84 49.27 -9.35
CA ILE A 390 11.63 49.41 -8.54
C ILE A 390 12.01 50.05 -7.19
N GLU A 391 11.28 51.10 -6.81
CA GLU A 391 11.52 51.80 -5.53
C GLU A 391 11.16 50.91 -4.33
N ILE A 392 12.13 50.71 -3.44
CA ILE A 392 11.99 49.96 -2.19
C ILE A 392 12.86 50.58 -1.10
N ASN A 393 12.28 50.77 0.10
CA ASN A 393 13.01 51.21 1.28
C ASN A 393 13.64 50.02 2.02
N ASP A 394 14.63 50.30 2.85
CA ASP A 394 15.23 49.28 3.71
C ASP A 394 14.45 49.12 5.01
N VAL A 395 14.45 47.92 5.59
CA VAL A 395 13.92 47.70 6.96
C VAL A 395 14.61 48.61 7.98
N SER A 396 15.89 48.94 7.79
CA SER A 396 16.63 49.88 8.64
C SER A 396 15.99 51.27 8.69
N ASP A 397 15.23 51.67 7.67
CA ASP A 397 14.60 52.98 7.60
C ASP A 397 13.47 53.12 8.66
N ILE A 398 12.82 52.01 9.02
CA ILE A 398 11.78 51.98 10.05
C ILE A 398 12.29 51.56 11.43
N THR A 399 13.36 50.75 11.49
CA THR A 399 13.93 50.32 12.77
C THR A 399 14.90 51.34 13.35
N LYS A 400 15.54 52.16 12.49
CA LYS A 400 16.66 53.04 12.84
C LYS A 400 17.83 52.31 13.52
N ALA A 401 17.85 50.98 13.42
CA ALA A 401 18.89 50.12 13.97
C ALA A 401 19.90 49.76 12.87
N PRO A 402 21.21 49.76 13.16
CA PRO A 402 22.22 49.33 12.19
C PRO A 402 22.10 47.82 11.95
N GLU A 403 22.53 47.37 10.77
CA GLU A 403 22.73 45.95 10.52
C GLU A 403 23.88 45.43 11.40
N MET A 404 23.63 44.34 12.13
CA MET A 404 24.59 43.78 13.08
C MET A 404 24.55 42.25 13.08
N LEU A 405 25.63 41.63 13.58
CA LEU A 405 25.80 40.17 13.68
C LEU A 405 25.60 39.45 12.33
N GLY A 406 26.14 40.02 11.24
CA GLY A 406 26.02 39.44 9.89
C GLY A 406 24.58 39.37 9.37
N GLY A 407 23.67 40.24 9.87
CA GLY A 407 22.28 40.29 9.44
C GLY A 407 21.32 39.39 10.22
N ARG A 408 21.79 38.68 11.26
CA ARG A 408 20.99 37.75 12.08
C ARG A 408 19.79 38.40 12.81
N VAL A 409 19.87 39.69 13.13
CA VAL A 409 18.85 40.39 13.96
C VAL A 409 18.20 41.58 13.24
N LYS A 410 18.22 41.59 11.90
CA LYS A 410 17.76 42.72 11.07
C LYS A 410 16.26 43.05 11.21
N THR A 411 15.40 42.06 11.42
CA THR A 411 13.93 42.22 11.47
C THR A 411 13.34 42.04 12.86
N LEU A 412 14.13 41.61 13.84
CA LEU A 412 13.70 41.34 15.22
C LEU A 412 13.60 42.65 16.02
N HIS A 413 12.70 43.54 15.61
CA HIS A 413 12.54 44.87 16.20
C HIS A 413 11.06 45.22 16.46
N PRO A 414 10.72 45.93 17.55
CA PRO A 414 9.34 46.35 17.84
C PRO A 414 8.69 47.16 16.72
N ALA A 415 9.45 47.99 15.99
CA ALA A 415 8.91 48.73 14.83
C ALA A 415 8.39 47.80 13.71
N VAL A 416 8.99 46.61 13.55
CA VAL A 416 8.53 45.61 12.58
C VAL A 416 7.37 44.81 13.16
N HIS A 417 7.58 44.18 14.31
CA HIS A 417 6.58 43.27 14.88
C HIS A 417 5.37 43.99 15.46
N GLY A 418 5.51 45.20 15.97
CA GLY A 418 4.40 46.08 16.35
C GLY A 418 3.53 46.43 15.14
N GLY A 419 4.15 46.79 14.01
CA GLY A 419 3.44 47.03 12.75
C GLY A 419 2.69 45.79 12.23
N ILE A 420 3.23 44.59 12.43
CA ILE A 420 2.58 43.32 12.04
C ILE A 420 1.50 42.88 13.04
N LEU A 421 1.73 42.99 14.35
CA LEU A 421 0.88 42.37 15.38
C LEU A 421 -0.20 43.28 15.95
N ALA A 422 -0.12 44.60 15.74
CA ALA A 422 -1.17 45.52 16.19
C ALA A 422 -2.53 45.11 15.61
N ARG A 423 -3.56 45.09 16.45
CA ARG A 423 -4.94 44.82 16.06
C ARG A 423 -5.64 46.13 15.71
N SER A 424 -6.76 46.02 15.01
CA SER A 424 -7.62 47.16 14.68
C SER A 424 -8.47 47.62 15.88
N ILE A 425 -7.84 47.91 17.02
CA ILE A 425 -8.50 48.38 18.25
C ILE A 425 -7.88 49.70 18.75
N PRO A 426 -8.63 50.55 19.49
CA PRO A 426 -8.15 51.87 19.90
C PRO A 426 -6.86 51.86 20.72
N SER A 427 -6.65 50.88 21.60
CA SER A 427 -5.44 50.79 22.43
C SER A 427 -4.19 50.55 21.59
N ASP A 428 -4.24 49.59 20.68
CA ASP A 428 -3.09 49.23 19.82
C ASP A 428 -2.77 50.39 18.86
N GLN A 429 -3.79 51.11 18.36
CA GLN A 429 -3.57 52.31 17.53
C GLN A 429 -2.92 53.46 18.30
N ALA A 430 -3.27 53.64 19.58
CA ALA A 430 -2.64 54.62 20.45
C ALA A 430 -1.15 54.28 20.68
N ASP A 431 -0.83 53.01 20.90
CA ASP A 431 0.55 52.54 21.06
C ASP A 431 1.37 52.75 19.78
N LEU A 432 0.82 52.38 18.61
CA LEU A 432 1.47 52.61 17.31
C LEU A 432 1.77 54.10 17.09
N THR A 433 0.81 54.97 17.39
CA THR A 433 0.96 56.43 17.24
C THR A 433 2.02 56.98 18.20
N ALA A 434 1.98 56.58 19.47
CA ALA A 434 2.92 57.01 20.50
C ALA A 434 4.37 56.61 20.18
N GLN A 435 4.56 55.46 19.54
CA GLN A 435 5.88 54.94 19.16
C GLN A 435 6.28 55.28 17.72
N ALA A 436 5.46 56.03 16.97
CA ALA A 436 5.66 56.33 15.56
C ALA A 436 5.90 55.08 14.69
N ILE A 437 5.13 54.02 14.94
CA ILE A 437 5.19 52.75 14.21
C ILE A 437 4.05 52.69 13.19
N SER A 438 4.39 52.51 11.92
CA SER A 438 3.40 52.32 10.86
C SER A 438 2.89 50.87 10.81
N PRO A 439 1.57 50.64 10.61
CA PRO A 439 1.03 49.31 10.38
C PRO A 439 1.63 48.66 9.12
N ILE A 440 1.95 47.36 9.21
CA ILE A 440 2.37 46.54 8.07
C ILE A 440 1.18 45.68 7.65
N SER A 441 0.80 45.74 6.38
CA SER A 441 -0.40 45.07 5.86
C SER A 441 -0.07 43.79 5.10
N ILE A 442 1.12 43.70 4.50
CA ILE A 442 1.56 42.53 3.74
C ILE A 442 2.95 42.10 4.21
N VAL A 443 3.14 40.80 4.41
CA VAL A 443 4.43 40.19 4.73
C VAL A 443 4.71 39.09 3.72
N VAL A 444 5.75 39.28 2.91
CA VAL A 444 6.22 38.30 1.93
C VAL A 444 7.52 37.72 2.44
N CYS A 445 7.51 36.45 2.82
CA CYS A 445 8.68 35.82 3.42
C CYS A 445 8.74 34.34 3.10
N ASN A 446 9.86 33.86 2.60
CA ASN A 446 10.16 32.43 2.53
C ASN A 446 11.52 32.17 3.15
N LEU A 447 11.70 30.96 3.70
CA LEU A 447 12.82 30.59 4.56
C LEU A 447 13.97 30.00 3.73
N TYR A 448 15.16 30.02 4.31
CA TYR A 448 16.27 29.22 3.81
C TYR A 448 15.86 27.74 3.72
N PRO A 449 16.25 27.00 2.67
CA PRO A 449 15.85 25.61 2.50
C PRO A 449 16.72 24.70 3.39
N PHE A 450 16.50 24.71 4.70
CA PHE A 450 17.33 23.99 5.68
C PHE A 450 17.52 22.50 5.32
N GLY A 451 16.44 21.83 4.89
CA GLY A 451 16.52 20.45 4.42
C GLY A 451 17.48 20.25 3.23
N ALA A 452 17.56 21.22 2.31
CA ALA A 452 18.51 21.19 1.20
C ALA A 452 19.94 21.54 1.66
N THR A 453 20.10 22.41 2.66
CA THR A 453 21.41 22.72 3.25
C THR A 453 22.02 21.47 3.89
N VAL A 454 21.29 20.78 4.76
CA VAL A 454 21.82 19.60 5.48
C VAL A 454 22.00 18.38 4.59
N ALA A 455 21.36 18.36 3.41
CA ALA A 455 21.57 17.33 2.40
C ALA A 455 22.87 17.51 1.58
N LYS A 456 23.55 18.66 1.69
CA LYS A 456 24.82 18.89 0.99
C LYS A 456 25.93 18.02 1.59
N PRO A 457 26.77 17.34 0.78
CA PRO A 457 27.82 16.45 1.27
C PRO A 457 28.86 17.11 2.19
N ASP A 458 29.06 18.42 2.05
CA ASP A 458 30.03 19.24 2.77
C ASP A 458 29.40 20.08 3.90
N CYS A 459 28.13 19.84 4.23
CA CYS A 459 27.47 20.55 5.33
C CYS A 459 28.09 20.14 6.68
N THR A 460 28.67 21.11 7.39
CA THR A 460 29.09 20.93 8.78
C THR A 460 27.96 21.32 9.72
N LEU A 461 27.98 20.82 10.95
CA LEU A 461 27.06 21.27 12.01
C LEU A 461 27.07 22.80 12.17
N ALA A 462 28.25 23.43 12.12
CA ALA A 462 28.36 24.89 12.21
C ALA A 462 27.65 25.61 11.04
N ASN A 463 27.83 25.11 9.82
CA ASN A 463 27.16 25.67 8.63
C ASN A 463 25.63 25.46 8.72
N ALA A 464 25.18 24.29 9.15
CA ALA A 464 23.76 24.02 9.35
C ALA A 464 23.15 24.97 10.40
N VAL A 465 23.85 25.19 11.52
CA VAL A 465 23.39 26.10 12.58
C VAL A 465 23.33 27.56 12.12
N GLU A 466 24.26 28.00 11.27
CA GLU A 466 24.22 29.35 10.67
C GLU A 466 22.99 29.56 9.78
N ASP A 467 22.57 28.52 9.05
CA ASP A 467 21.44 28.56 8.11
C ASP A 467 20.05 28.46 8.80
N ILE A 468 19.99 28.42 10.14
CA ILE A 468 18.73 28.44 10.90
C ILE A 468 18.15 29.86 10.90
N ASP A 469 17.01 30.03 10.24
CA ASP A 469 16.36 31.32 10.09
C ASP A 469 15.47 31.68 11.29
N ILE A 470 15.92 32.64 12.09
CA ILE A 470 15.16 33.18 13.22
C ILE A 470 14.19 34.28 12.77
N GLY A 471 14.67 35.19 11.92
CA GLY A 471 13.94 36.39 11.52
C GLY A 471 12.74 36.05 10.65
N GLY A 472 12.94 35.23 9.61
CA GLY A 472 11.90 34.80 8.68
C GLY A 472 10.79 34.00 9.36
N VAL A 473 11.14 33.06 10.24
CA VAL A 473 10.14 32.29 11.03
C VAL A 473 9.31 33.22 11.90
N THR A 474 9.94 34.19 12.56
CA THR A 474 9.22 35.16 13.40
C THR A 474 8.30 36.06 12.57
N LEU A 475 8.73 36.51 11.39
CA LEU A 475 7.89 37.28 10.46
C LEU A 475 6.66 36.48 10.01
N LEU A 476 6.85 35.25 9.57
CA LEU A 476 5.77 34.35 9.14
C LEU A 476 4.77 34.09 10.26
N ARG A 477 5.23 33.70 11.45
CA ARG A 477 4.34 33.41 12.59
C ARG A 477 3.60 34.64 13.07
N ALA A 478 4.25 35.81 13.10
CA ALA A 478 3.61 37.06 13.50
C ALA A 478 2.50 37.47 12.52
N ALA A 479 2.78 37.40 11.22
CA ALA A 479 1.82 37.74 10.18
C ALA A 479 0.65 36.74 10.13
N ALA A 480 0.94 35.44 10.20
CA ALA A 480 -0.08 34.39 10.22
C ALA A 480 -0.95 34.45 11.49
N LYS A 481 -0.39 34.79 12.65
CA LYS A 481 -1.17 35.03 13.88
C LYS A 481 -2.18 36.16 13.70
N ASN A 482 -1.79 37.23 13.00
CA ASN A 482 -2.63 38.42 12.79
C ASN A 482 -3.30 38.45 11.41
N HIS A 483 -3.62 37.27 10.85
CA HIS A 483 -4.20 37.13 9.50
C HIS A 483 -5.58 37.77 9.33
N GLU A 484 -6.22 38.18 10.43
CA GLU A 484 -7.44 38.99 10.35
C GLU A 484 -7.18 40.31 9.61
N ARG A 485 -5.99 40.92 9.82
CA ARG A 485 -5.54 42.18 9.22
C ARG A 485 -4.41 42.02 8.20
N VAL A 486 -3.43 41.17 8.51
CA VAL A 486 -2.18 41.05 7.72
C VAL A 486 -2.31 39.94 6.69
N ILE A 487 -1.81 40.18 5.49
CA ILE A 487 -1.66 39.15 4.47
C ILE A 487 -0.23 38.61 4.51
N VAL A 488 -0.08 37.31 4.72
CA VAL A 488 1.21 36.62 4.72
C VAL A 488 1.38 35.83 3.42
N LEU A 489 2.52 35.92 2.74
CA LEU A 489 2.79 35.14 1.53
C LEU A 489 4.10 34.40 1.72
N SER A 490 4.01 33.07 1.85
CA SER A 490 5.15 32.21 2.11
C SER A 490 5.64 31.44 0.87
N ASP A 491 4.87 31.43 -0.20
CA ASP A 491 5.10 30.62 -1.39
C ASP A 491 4.98 31.50 -2.65
N PRO A 492 6.03 31.58 -3.50
CA PRO A 492 5.99 32.31 -4.76
C PRO A 492 4.88 31.92 -5.72
N ALA A 493 4.33 30.70 -5.63
CA ALA A 493 3.21 30.26 -6.44
C ALA A 493 1.91 31.02 -6.16
N ASP A 494 1.78 31.60 -4.96
CA ASP A 494 0.57 32.33 -4.55
C ASP A 494 0.58 33.81 -4.99
N TYR A 495 1.70 34.33 -5.49
CA TYR A 495 1.87 35.77 -5.77
C TYR A 495 0.89 36.30 -6.81
N ALA A 496 0.63 35.53 -7.88
CA ALA A 496 -0.29 35.93 -8.95
C ALA A 496 -1.74 35.98 -8.45
N GLU A 497 -2.22 34.92 -7.80
CA GLU A 497 -3.57 34.86 -7.22
C GLU A 497 -3.78 35.99 -6.19
N PHE A 498 -2.76 36.25 -5.37
CA PHE A 498 -2.78 37.36 -4.42
C PHE A 498 -2.90 38.71 -5.12
N LEU A 499 -2.09 38.99 -6.15
CA LEU A 499 -2.12 40.27 -6.86
C LEU A 499 -3.47 40.50 -7.55
N ASP A 500 -4.04 39.48 -8.17
CA ASP A 500 -5.35 39.56 -8.82
C ASP A 500 -6.46 39.88 -7.81
N ALA A 501 -6.44 39.20 -6.65
CA ALA A 501 -7.37 39.46 -5.56
C ALA A 501 -7.17 40.87 -4.95
N TRP A 502 -5.92 41.30 -4.77
CA TRP A 502 -5.56 42.61 -4.24
C TRP A 502 -6.06 43.75 -5.14
N LYS A 503 -5.80 43.64 -6.45
CA LYS A 503 -6.22 44.62 -7.45
C LYS A 503 -7.75 44.66 -7.58
N SER A 504 -8.39 43.50 -7.67
CA SER A 504 -9.86 43.42 -7.82
C SER A 504 -10.61 43.90 -6.58
N GLY A 505 -10.04 43.68 -5.39
CA GLY A 505 -10.63 44.10 -4.12
C GLY A 505 -10.22 45.50 -3.66
N ASN A 506 -9.50 46.27 -4.49
CA ASN A 506 -8.97 47.60 -4.14
C ASN A 506 -8.26 47.62 -2.77
N GLY A 507 -7.33 46.68 -2.57
CA GLY A 507 -6.58 46.55 -1.30
C GLY A 507 -7.29 45.72 -0.22
N THR A 508 -8.47 45.15 -0.52
CA THR A 508 -9.18 44.22 0.36
C THR A 508 -9.12 42.79 -0.18
N ILE A 509 -8.75 41.84 0.69
CA ILE A 509 -8.70 40.40 0.35
C ILE A 509 -9.77 39.66 1.15
N SER A 510 -10.33 38.56 0.62
CA SER A 510 -11.32 37.75 1.34
C SER A 510 -10.73 37.06 2.57
N SER A 511 -11.56 36.79 3.60
CA SER A 511 -11.12 36.04 4.78
C SER A 511 -10.65 34.63 4.41
N SER A 512 -11.32 33.97 3.46
CA SER A 512 -10.92 32.65 2.95
C SER A 512 -9.47 32.64 2.45
N LEU A 513 -9.09 33.64 1.65
CA LEU A 513 -7.73 33.71 1.10
C LEU A 513 -6.69 34.05 2.18
N ARG A 514 -7.03 34.93 3.13
CA ARG A 514 -6.15 35.21 4.29
C ARG A 514 -5.96 33.95 5.17
N ASN A 515 -7.02 33.16 5.38
CA ASN A 515 -6.95 31.91 6.13
C ASN A 515 -6.07 30.87 5.42
N LYS A 516 -6.21 30.73 4.09
CA LYS A 516 -5.35 29.86 3.25
C LYS A 516 -3.88 30.21 3.42
N PHE A 517 -3.56 31.49 3.30
CA PHE A 517 -2.20 32.01 3.42
C PHE A 517 -1.62 31.85 4.83
N ALA A 518 -2.42 32.09 5.87
CA ALA A 518 -2.01 31.86 7.25
C ALA A 518 -1.73 30.38 7.54
N LEU A 519 -2.57 29.47 7.01
CA LEU A 519 -2.36 28.02 7.11
C LEU A 519 -1.02 27.63 6.48
N LYS A 520 -0.78 28.03 5.21
CA LYS A 520 0.48 27.77 4.51
C LYS A 520 1.70 28.27 5.29
N ALA A 521 1.63 29.47 5.87
CA ALA A 521 2.71 30.02 6.66
C ALA A 521 3.01 29.18 7.92
N PHE A 522 1.97 28.72 8.65
CA PHE A 522 2.17 27.85 9.80
C PHE A 522 2.67 26.45 9.41
N GLU A 523 2.14 25.85 8.33
CA GLU A 523 2.62 24.58 7.79
C GLU A 523 4.11 24.64 7.40
N MET A 524 4.52 25.73 6.75
CA MET A 524 5.91 25.97 6.39
C MET A 524 6.82 26.07 7.62
N THR A 525 6.43 26.82 8.65
CA THR A 525 7.23 26.90 9.89
C THR A 525 7.27 25.58 10.67
N SER A 526 6.17 24.82 10.66
CA SER A 526 6.10 23.49 11.28
C SER A 526 7.03 22.49 10.58
N ALA A 527 7.02 22.47 9.25
CA ALA A 527 7.93 21.63 8.46
C ALA A 527 9.40 22.03 8.67
N TYR A 528 9.67 23.34 8.77
CA TYR A 528 11.01 23.87 9.01
C TYR A 528 11.58 23.42 10.37
N ASP A 529 10.84 23.61 11.47
CA ASP A 529 11.26 23.17 12.81
C ASP A 529 11.33 21.64 12.92
N SER A 530 10.49 20.92 12.18
CA SER A 530 10.57 19.46 12.09
C SER A 530 11.88 19.00 11.44
N ALA A 531 12.33 19.67 10.37
CA ALA A 531 13.61 19.39 9.73
C ALA A 531 14.80 19.69 10.66
N ILE A 532 14.77 20.83 11.36
CA ILE A 532 15.80 21.19 12.36
C ILE A 532 15.86 20.15 13.48
N SER A 533 14.72 19.84 14.10
CA SER A 533 14.69 18.86 15.19
C SER A 533 15.10 17.45 14.73
N GLY A 534 14.78 17.08 13.49
CA GLY A 534 15.24 15.83 12.87
C GLY A 534 16.76 15.78 12.74
N TYR A 535 17.37 16.85 12.23
CA TYR A 535 18.82 16.97 12.11
C TYR A 535 19.51 16.96 13.49
N PHE A 536 18.98 17.69 14.48
CA PHE A 536 19.54 17.67 15.83
C PHE A 536 19.43 16.30 16.50
N ARG A 537 18.34 15.54 16.27
CA ARG A 537 18.25 14.15 16.75
C ARG A 537 19.34 13.27 16.14
N GLU A 538 19.64 13.44 14.86
CA GLU A 538 20.74 12.74 14.18
C GLU A 538 22.11 13.11 14.75
N GLN A 539 22.37 14.40 14.99
CA GLN A 539 23.68 14.87 15.45
C GLN A 539 23.96 14.62 16.94
N TYR A 540 22.92 14.55 17.78
CA TYR A 540 23.09 14.57 19.24
C TYR A 540 22.41 13.45 20.01
N ALA A 541 21.49 12.70 19.39
CA ALA A 541 20.62 11.74 20.09
C ALA A 541 20.41 10.44 19.29
N SER A 542 21.39 10.05 18.48
CA SER A 542 21.35 8.86 17.62
C SER A 542 22.16 7.70 18.22
N SER A 543 21.69 6.47 18.06
CA SER A 543 22.31 5.28 18.68
C SER A 543 23.68 4.88 18.11
N ASP A 544 24.06 5.42 16.96
CA ASP A 544 25.35 5.24 16.30
C ASP A 544 26.43 6.24 16.78
N LEU A 545 26.07 7.18 17.65
CA LEU A 545 27.00 8.11 18.29
C LEU A 545 27.73 7.46 19.47
N SER A 546 28.98 7.87 19.71
CA SER A 546 29.71 7.46 20.91
C SER A 546 29.09 8.07 22.18
N PRO A 547 29.29 7.48 23.37
CA PRO A 547 28.79 8.03 24.63
C PRO A 547 29.20 9.49 24.88
N GLU A 548 30.37 9.89 24.40
CA GLU A 548 30.90 11.26 24.52
C GLU A 548 30.24 12.24 23.54
N GLN A 549 29.66 11.74 22.45
CA GLN A 549 28.97 12.53 21.42
C GLN A 549 27.48 12.72 21.72
N LEU A 550 26.89 11.83 22.52
CA LEU A 550 25.50 11.93 22.93
C LEU A 550 25.29 13.14 23.84
N ALA A 551 24.35 14.02 23.47
CA ALA A 551 23.97 15.16 24.31
C ALA A 551 22.88 14.83 25.34
N GLY A 552 22.34 13.61 25.30
CA GLY A 552 21.24 13.17 26.16
C GLY A 552 20.79 11.74 25.87
N GLU A 553 19.51 11.47 26.11
CA GLU A 553 18.93 10.17 25.81
C GLU A 553 18.92 9.88 24.29
N VAL A 554 19.09 8.62 23.93
CA VAL A 554 18.96 8.17 22.54
C VAL A 554 17.50 8.26 22.10
N GLN A 555 17.24 9.06 21.07
CA GLN A 555 15.90 9.28 20.50
C GLN A 555 15.76 8.74 19.06
N ARG A 556 16.88 8.41 18.42
CA ARG A 556 16.96 7.95 17.03
C ARG A 556 17.83 6.71 16.92
N THR A 557 17.48 5.82 16.00
CA THR A 557 18.36 4.75 15.51
C THR A 557 18.32 4.72 13.98
N PRO A 558 19.47 4.82 13.30
CA PRO A 558 19.53 4.65 11.85
C PRO A 558 19.25 3.20 11.48
N LEU A 559 18.61 2.99 10.32
CA LEU A 559 18.31 1.66 9.79
C LEU A 559 18.97 1.48 8.43
N ARG A 560 19.41 0.25 8.13
CA ARG A 560 20.11 -0.08 6.87
C ARG A 560 19.30 0.33 5.62
N TYR A 561 17.99 0.14 5.66
CA TYR A 561 17.00 0.46 4.62
C TYR A 561 15.59 0.30 5.22
N GLY A 562 14.56 0.71 4.47
CA GLY A 562 13.15 0.59 4.82
C GLY A 562 12.62 -0.85 4.71
N ALA A 563 11.37 -1.02 4.25
CA ALA A 563 10.81 -2.36 4.06
C ALA A 563 11.62 -3.20 3.03
N ASN A 564 12.26 -2.54 2.06
CA ASN A 564 13.06 -3.16 1.01
C ASN A 564 14.42 -2.47 0.83
N PRO A 565 15.47 -3.16 0.33
CA PRO A 565 16.83 -2.63 0.22
C PRO A 565 17.00 -1.32 -0.54
N HIS A 566 16.15 -1.04 -1.52
CA HIS A 566 16.21 0.19 -2.33
C HIS A 566 15.62 1.43 -1.60
N GLN A 567 14.90 1.24 -0.50
CA GLN A 567 14.27 2.32 0.27
C GLN A 567 15.26 2.88 1.29
N LYS A 568 16.14 3.78 0.85
CA LYS A 568 17.13 4.46 1.69
C LYS A 568 16.98 5.98 1.58
N PRO A 569 17.24 6.74 2.65
CA PRO A 569 17.56 6.30 4.02
C PRO A 569 16.34 5.77 4.78
N ALA A 570 16.57 5.14 5.94
CA ALA A 570 15.53 4.73 6.88
C ALA A 570 15.99 4.93 8.33
N GLN A 571 15.06 5.17 9.24
CA GLN A 571 15.33 5.41 10.66
C GLN A 571 14.11 5.06 11.53
N ALA A 572 14.35 4.75 12.80
CA ALA A 572 13.34 4.72 13.85
C ALA A 572 13.63 5.83 14.86
N PHE A 573 12.61 6.61 15.25
CA PHE A 573 12.80 7.72 16.18
C PHE A 573 11.54 8.02 17.01
N VAL A 574 11.73 8.70 18.13
CA VAL A 574 10.68 9.34 18.92
C VAL A 574 10.86 10.85 18.90
N THR A 575 9.77 11.60 19.06
CA THR A 575 9.79 13.08 19.15
C THR A 575 9.86 13.58 20.58
N LYS A 576 9.66 12.70 21.57
CA LYS A 576 9.72 12.99 23.01
C LYS A 576 10.29 11.80 23.77
N GLY A 577 11.10 12.07 24.80
CA GLY A 577 11.75 11.05 25.63
C GLY A 577 12.77 10.21 24.86
N LYS A 578 13.16 9.08 25.44
CA LYS A 578 14.06 8.08 24.86
C LYS A 578 13.34 7.04 24.00
N LEU A 579 14.08 6.39 23.10
CA LEU A 579 13.63 5.14 22.48
C LEU A 579 13.35 4.08 23.58
N PRO A 580 12.26 3.32 23.47
CA PRO A 580 11.83 2.43 24.54
C PRO A 580 12.63 1.12 24.62
N PHE A 581 13.40 0.80 23.58
CA PHE A 581 14.37 -0.27 23.63
C PHE A 581 15.78 0.31 23.79
N LYS A 582 16.59 -0.33 24.64
CA LYS A 582 18.03 -0.04 24.69
C LYS A 582 18.63 -0.37 23.32
N GLY A 583 19.72 0.33 22.94
CA GLY A 583 20.51 -0.06 21.77
C GLY A 583 20.76 -1.57 21.77
N ALA A 584 20.79 -2.18 20.59
CA ALA A 584 20.85 -3.65 20.48
C ALA A 584 22.02 -4.21 21.30
N LEU A 585 21.73 -5.15 22.20
CA LEU A 585 22.75 -5.80 23.05
C LEU A 585 23.70 -6.67 22.22
N ALA A 586 23.25 -7.06 21.02
CA ALA A 586 24.00 -7.73 19.97
C ALA A 586 23.30 -7.50 18.61
N GLY A 587 24.07 -7.54 17.52
CA GLY A 587 23.56 -7.30 16.17
C GLY A 587 22.96 -5.90 15.97
N SER A 588 22.14 -5.74 14.93
CA SER A 588 21.42 -4.50 14.64
C SER A 588 20.06 -4.76 13.98
N PRO A 589 18.97 -4.09 14.44
CA PRO A 589 17.65 -4.32 13.89
C PRO A 589 17.48 -3.67 12.50
N GLY A 590 16.81 -4.38 11.59
CA GLY A 590 16.26 -3.79 10.37
C GLY A 590 14.87 -3.18 10.58
N TYR A 591 14.34 -2.52 9.54
CA TYR A 591 13.00 -1.91 9.57
C TYR A 591 11.90 -2.93 9.86
N ILE A 592 11.88 -4.05 9.12
CA ILE A 592 10.91 -5.12 9.34
C ILE A 592 11.09 -5.76 10.73
N ASN A 593 12.33 -5.92 11.20
CA ASN A 593 12.58 -6.45 12.54
C ASN A 593 11.95 -5.59 13.63
N LEU A 594 11.98 -4.26 13.51
CA LEU A 594 11.29 -3.38 14.47
C LEU A 594 9.77 -3.47 14.36
N LEU A 595 9.21 -3.64 13.15
CA LEU A 595 7.78 -3.87 13.00
C LEU A 595 7.35 -5.17 13.71
N ASP A 596 8.11 -6.25 13.53
CA ASP A 596 7.85 -7.52 14.22
C ASP A 596 8.04 -7.37 15.74
N ALA A 597 9.19 -6.86 16.18
CA ALA A 597 9.55 -6.73 17.60
C ALA A 597 8.54 -5.91 18.39
N LEU A 598 8.11 -4.75 17.88
CA LEU A 598 7.23 -3.84 18.61
C LEU A 598 5.79 -4.38 18.70
N ASN A 599 5.29 -5.05 17.66
CA ASN A 599 3.99 -5.73 17.72
C ASN A 599 4.05 -6.98 18.64
N ALA A 600 5.11 -7.77 18.51
CA ALA A 600 5.31 -8.98 19.29
C ALA A 600 5.46 -8.67 20.80
N TYR A 601 6.23 -7.64 21.15
CA TYR A 601 6.41 -7.23 22.53
C TYR A 601 5.09 -6.74 23.15
N ALA A 602 4.32 -5.93 22.41
CA ALA A 602 3.02 -5.46 22.88
C ALA A 602 2.06 -6.63 23.15
N LEU A 603 2.04 -7.64 22.27
CA LEU A 603 1.26 -8.86 22.47
C LEU A 603 1.66 -9.60 23.76
N VAL A 604 2.95 -9.89 23.96
CA VAL A 604 3.38 -10.69 25.13
C VAL A 604 3.24 -9.92 26.44
N SER A 605 3.41 -8.59 26.40
CA SER A 605 3.15 -7.72 27.54
C SER A 605 1.67 -7.76 27.95
N GLU A 606 0.75 -7.68 27.00
CA GLU A 606 -0.69 -7.75 27.29
C GLU A 606 -1.12 -9.16 27.72
N LEU A 607 -0.51 -10.23 27.19
CA LEU A 607 -0.74 -11.60 27.67
C LEU A 607 -0.32 -11.77 29.14
N GLN A 608 0.88 -11.30 29.50
CA GLN A 608 1.35 -11.37 30.88
C GLN A 608 0.48 -10.52 31.81
N GLU A 609 0.06 -9.32 31.39
CA GLU A 609 -0.84 -8.47 32.16
C GLU A 609 -2.19 -9.18 32.41
N ALA A 610 -2.79 -9.76 31.37
CA ALA A 610 -4.12 -10.37 31.44
C ALA A 610 -4.14 -11.70 32.22
N LEU A 611 -3.09 -12.52 32.09
CA LEU A 611 -3.07 -13.89 32.60
C LEU A 611 -2.13 -14.11 33.79
N GLN A 612 -1.26 -13.14 34.10
CA GLN A 612 -0.25 -13.23 35.18
C GLN A 612 0.68 -14.44 35.00
N LEU A 613 0.96 -14.79 33.75
CA LEU A 613 1.86 -15.88 33.34
C LEU A 613 2.92 -15.34 32.38
N PRO A 614 4.17 -15.83 32.43
CA PRO A 614 5.14 -15.54 31.39
C PRO A 614 4.60 -15.93 30.02
N ALA A 615 4.83 -15.09 29.02
CA ALA A 615 4.31 -15.25 27.68
C ALA A 615 5.43 -15.08 26.65
N ALA A 616 5.26 -15.75 25.51
CA ALA A 616 6.17 -15.66 24.38
C ALA A 616 5.38 -15.61 23.07
N ALA A 617 5.98 -14.98 22.07
CA ALA A 617 5.46 -14.98 20.71
C ALA A 617 6.58 -15.12 19.69
N SER A 618 6.26 -15.80 18.59
CA SER A 618 7.09 -15.95 17.41
C SER A 618 6.43 -15.17 16.27
N PHE A 619 7.06 -14.10 15.78
CA PHE A 619 6.51 -13.23 14.74
C PHE A 619 7.23 -13.41 13.40
N LYS A 620 6.47 -13.30 12.31
CA LYS A 620 6.98 -13.25 10.95
C LYS A 620 6.06 -12.36 10.12
N HIS A 621 6.64 -11.38 9.41
CA HIS A 621 5.89 -10.46 8.55
C HIS A 621 4.71 -9.75 9.24
N VAL A 622 4.96 -9.23 10.44
CA VAL A 622 4.07 -8.41 11.26
C VAL A 622 2.78 -9.15 11.66
N SER A 623 2.89 -10.47 11.84
CA SER A 623 1.86 -11.34 12.40
C SER A 623 2.51 -12.45 13.25
N PRO A 624 1.85 -12.93 14.31
CA PRO A 624 2.32 -14.07 15.07
C PRO A 624 2.22 -15.35 14.23
N ALA A 625 3.35 -16.04 14.04
CA ALA A 625 3.36 -17.45 13.67
C ALA A 625 2.78 -18.32 14.80
N GLY A 626 3.05 -17.92 16.05
CA GLY A 626 2.40 -18.46 17.24
C GLY A 626 2.64 -17.58 18.46
N ALA A 627 1.81 -17.79 19.48
CA ALA A 627 1.90 -17.10 20.77
C ALA A 627 1.37 -18.02 21.87
N ALA A 628 1.97 -17.96 23.06
CA ALA A 628 1.57 -18.80 24.18
C ALA A 628 1.92 -18.20 25.54
N VAL A 629 1.29 -18.74 26.58
CA VAL A 629 1.64 -18.54 27.98
C VAL A 629 2.32 -19.78 28.58
N GLY A 630 3.05 -19.58 29.67
CA GLY A 630 3.91 -20.55 30.31
C GLY A 630 3.19 -21.62 31.13
N LEU A 631 2.43 -22.49 30.46
CA LEU A 631 1.89 -23.72 31.04
C LEU A 631 2.85 -24.88 30.79
N GLU A 632 2.97 -25.78 31.77
CA GLU A 632 3.85 -26.96 31.72
C GLU A 632 3.56 -27.81 30.47
N LEU A 633 4.63 -28.33 29.85
CA LEU A 633 4.55 -29.24 28.72
C LEU A 633 4.43 -30.67 29.22
N ASN A 634 3.47 -31.42 28.70
CA ASN A 634 3.46 -32.87 28.87
C ASN A 634 4.50 -33.54 27.96
N ASP A 635 4.71 -34.85 28.13
CA ASP A 635 5.77 -35.55 27.40
C ASP A 635 5.57 -35.57 25.88
N VAL A 636 4.32 -35.60 25.42
CA VAL A 636 4.00 -35.51 23.99
C VAL A 636 4.35 -34.12 23.45
N GLU A 637 4.00 -33.06 24.17
CA GLU A 637 4.30 -31.68 23.77
C GLU A 637 5.79 -31.39 23.75
N LYS A 638 6.57 -31.98 24.66
CA LYS A 638 8.04 -31.86 24.61
C LYS A 638 8.59 -32.40 23.30
N ILE A 639 8.07 -33.53 22.82
CA ILE A 639 8.46 -34.14 21.54
C ILE A 639 7.97 -33.28 20.35
N VAL A 640 6.70 -32.89 20.35
CA VAL A 640 6.10 -32.07 19.26
C VAL A 640 6.87 -30.75 19.10
N TYR A 641 7.23 -30.11 20.20
CA TYR A 641 7.97 -28.86 20.19
C TYR A 641 9.49 -29.05 20.09
N GLY A 642 9.97 -30.29 20.05
CA GLY A 642 11.39 -30.64 19.91
C GLY A 642 12.23 -30.05 21.03
N VAL A 643 11.82 -30.28 22.28
CA VAL A 643 12.48 -29.81 23.51
C VAL A 643 12.65 -30.93 24.56
N GLU A 644 12.36 -32.18 24.20
CA GLU A 644 12.53 -33.37 25.03
C GLU A 644 14.01 -33.67 25.34
N ASP A 645 14.93 -33.23 24.47
CA ASP A 645 16.37 -33.44 24.56
C ASP A 645 17.11 -32.34 25.35
N LEU A 646 16.39 -31.31 25.79
CA LEU A 646 16.97 -30.18 26.50
C LEU A 646 17.47 -30.62 27.88
N LYS A 647 18.73 -30.29 28.20
CA LYS A 647 19.35 -30.68 29.48
C LYS A 647 18.89 -29.78 30.62
N GLU A 648 18.62 -28.53 30.30
CA GLU A 648 18.12 -27.52 31.23
C GLU A 648 16.64 -27.77 31.54
N PRO A 649 16.20 -27.66 32.81
CA PRO A 649 14.80 -27.80 33.15
C PRO A 649 13.98 -26.68 32.49
N LEU A 650 12.87 -27.05 31.87
CA LEU A 650 11.97 -26.09 31.23
C LEU A 650 11.33 -25.18 32.28
N THR A 651 11.57 -23.88 32.15
CA THR A 651 10.89 -22.83 32.92
C THR A 651 9.55 -22.49 32.28
N PRO A 652 8.64 -21.77 32.98
CA PRO A 652 7.40 -21.29 32.36
C PRO A 652 7.62 -20.47 31.09
N LEU A 653 8.66 -19.62 31.04
CA LEU A 653 8.98 -18.84 29.84
C LEU A 653 9.50 -19.73 28.70
N ALA A 654 10.35 -20.73 29.00
CA ALA A 654 10.82 -21.69 28.02
C ALA A 654 9.66 -22.52 27.44
N CYS A 655 8.70 -22.94 28.29
CA CYS A 655 7.47 -23.61 27.86
C CYS A 655 6.63 -22.72 26.94
N ALA A 656 6.47 -21.43 27.29
CA ALA A 656 5.75 -20.47 26.47
C ALA A 656 6.41 -20.32 25.08
N TYR A 657 7.74 -20.20 25.03
CA TYR A 657 8.44 -20.06 23.76
C TYR A 657 8.40 -21.34 22.92
N ALA A 658 8.58 -22.51 23.53
CA ALA A 658 8.45 -23.79 22.85
C ALA A 658 7.07 -23.94 22.18
N ARG A 659 5.98 -23.60 22.89
CA ARG A 659 4.62 -23.56 22.34
C ARG A 659 4.47 -22.53 21.22
N ALA A 660 4.93 -21.30 21.44
CA ALA A 660 4.78 -20.21 20.48
C ALA A 660 5.48 -20.50 19.15
N ARG A 661 6.70 -21.07 19.18
CA ARG A 661 7.41 -21.53 17.98
C ARG A 661 6.80 -22.80 17.39
N GLY A 662 6.29 -23.67 18.26
CA GLY A 662 5.73 -24.97 17.91
C GLY A 662 4.38 -24.92 17.21
N ALA A 663 3.64 -23.81 17.29
CA ALA A 663 2.36 -23.64 16.61
C ALA A 663 2.48 -23.83 15.09
N ASP A 664 3.57 -23.33 14.49
CA ASP A 664 3.88 -23.53 13.07
C ASP A 664 5.41 -23.35 12.85
N ARG A 665 6.15 -24.47 12.94
CA ARG A 665 7.62 -24.45 12.87
C ARG A 665 8.15 -23.88 11.54
N MET A 666 7.42 -24.04 10.45
CA MET A 666 7.81 -23.53 9.13
C MET A 666 7.67 -22.01 9.08
N SER A 667 6.53 -21.48 9.54
CA SER A 667 6.30 -20.04 9.61
C SER A 667 7.27 -19.36 10.60
N SER A 668 7.67 -20.04 11.67
CA SER A 668 8.67 -19.55 12.64
C SER A 668 10.12 -19.61 12.16
N PHE A 669 10.41 -20.10 10.94
CA PHE A 669 11.77 -20.07 10.40
C PHE A 669 12.24 -18.62 10.15
N GLY A 670 13.25 -18.18 10.91
CA GLY A 670 13.71 -16.80 10.90
C GLY A 670 12.69 -15.84 11.55
N ASP A 671 12.02 -16.28 12.60
CA ASP A 671 11.09 -15.46 13.37
C ASP A 671 11.79 -14.29 14.10
N PHE A 672 10.99 -13.30 14.51
CA PHE A 672 11.37 -12.38 15.56
C PHE A 672 10.63 -12.75 16.84
N ILE A 673 11.37 -12.99 17.92
CA ILE A 673 10.84 -13.53 19.16
C ILE A 673 10.53 -12.38 20.12
N ALA A 674 9.40 -12.44 20.82
CA ALA A 674 9.15 -11.58 21.98
C ALA A 674 8.92 -12.41 23.24
N LEU A 675 9.46 -11.94 24.35
CA LEU A 675 9.35 -12.54 25.68
C LEU A 675 8.83 -11.49 26.65
N SER A 676 7.82 -11.83 27.45
CA SER A 676 7.22 -10.90 28.42
C SER A 676 8.04 -10.76 29.72
N ALA A 677 8.92 -11.71 29.99
CA ALA A 677 9.78 -11.78 31.18
C ALA A 677 11.26 -11.87 30.77
N PRO A 678 12.22 -11.60 31.68
CA PRO A 678 13.64 -11.71 31.37
C PRO A 678 14.01 -13.10 30.83
N CYS A 679 14.76 -13.13 29.73
CA CYS A 679 15.16 -14.38 29.09
C CYS A 679 16.09 -15.18 30.00
N ASP A 680 15.72 -16.42 30.30
CA ASP A 680 16.53 -17.37 31.04
C ASP A 680 17.37 -18.28 30.12
N LEU A 681 18.27 -19.06 30.73
CA LEU A 681 19.18 -19.97 30.02
C LEU A 681 18.41 -21.05 29.23
N ALA A 682 17.36 -21.64 29.80
CA ALA A 682 16.58 -22.69 29.14
C ALA A 682 15.94 -22.15 27.85
N THR A 683 15.32 -20.97 27.92
CA THR A 683 14.74 -20.28 26.76
C THR A 683 15.83 -19.97 25.73
N ALA A 684 16.96 -19.40 26.15
CA ALA A 684 18.07 -19.09 25.27
C ALA A 684 18.65 -20.33 24.57
N LYS A 685 18.68 -21.49 25.22
CA LYS A 685 19.14 -22.76 24.64
C LYS A 685 18.20 -23.26 23.56
N ILE A 686 16.88 -23.18 23.75
CA ILE A 686 15.89 -23.46 22.71
C ILE A 686 16.13 -22.53 21.51
N ILE A 687 16.24 -21.22 21.75
CA ILE A 687 16.51 -20.23 20.69
C ILE A 687 17.82 -20.54 19.97
N SER A 688 18.88 -20.93 20.70
CA SER A 688 20.25 -21.07 20.18
C SER A 688 20.38 -22.02 18.99
N ARG A 689 19.63 -23.13 19.01
CA ARG A 689 19.66 -24.17 17.98
C ARG A 689 18.71 -23.92 16.81
N GLU A 690 17.84 -22.92 16.93
CA GLU A 690 16.80 -22.62 15.95
C GLU A 690 17.20 -21.49 14.99
N VAL A 691 16.66 -21.47 13.77
CA VAL A 691 16.81 -20.32 12.87
C VAL A 691 15.82 -19.23 13.28
N SER A 692 16.36 -18.07 13.67
CA SER A 692 15.63 -16.90 14.16
C SER A 692 16.36 -15.62 13.74
N ASP A 693 15.63 -14.52 13.55
CA ASP A 693 16.15 -13.21 13.15
C ASP A 693 16.47 -12.29 14.33
N GLY A 694 15.79 -12.44 15.46
CA GLY A 694 16.09 -11.67 16.66
C GLY A 694 15.14 -11.96 17.82
N VAL A 695 15.44 -11.38 18.98
CA VAL A 695 14.62 -11.48 20.19
C VAL A 695 14.50 -10.13 20.88
N ILE A 696 13.31 -9.84 21.42
CA ILE A 696 13.03 -8.70 22.30
C ILE A 696 12.47 -9.19 23.64
N ALA A 697 13.00 -8.68 24.75
CA ALA A 697 12.61 -9.04 26.11
C ALA A 697 12.81 -7.85 27.05
N PRO A 698 12.20 -7.81 28.25
CA PRO A 698 12.49 -6.77 29.24
C PRO A 698 13.85 -6.92 29.93
N GLY A 699 14.59 -8.01 29.66
CA GLY A 699 15.90 -8.28 30.24
C GLY A 699 16.41 -9.66 29.83
N TYR A 700 17.67 -9.97 30.19
CA TYR A 700 18.34 -11.24 29.91
C TYR A 700 19.21 -11.63 31.11
N SER A 701 19.25 -12.92 31.48
CA SER A 701 20.31 -13.40 32.37
C SER A 701 21.67 -13.34 31.67
N GLU A 702 22.75 -13.30 32.44
CA GLU A 702 24.11 -13.25 31.87
C GLU A 702 24.37 -14.46 30.95
N GLU A 703 24.00 -15.66 31.40
CA GLU A 703 24.18 -16.91 30.66
C GLU A 703 23.30 -16.97 29.41
N ALA A 704 22.07 -16.46 29.49
CA ALA A 704 21.18 -16.36 28.34
C ALA A 704 21.78 -15.44 27.27
N LEU A 705 22.28 -14.27 27.67
CA LEU A 705 22.88 -13.31 26.75
C LEU A 705 24.15 -13.86 26.10
N GLU A 706 25.01 -14.56 26.84
CA GLU A 706 26.20 -15.23 26.29
C GLU A 706 25.87 -16.27 25.23
N VAL A 707 24.78 -17.01 25.39
CA VAL A 707 24.31 -17.99 24.41
C VAL A 707 23.78 -17.28 23.16
N LEU A 708 22.91 -16.28 23.32
CA LEU A 708 22.26 -15.59 22.21
C LEU A 708 23.26 -14.79 21.36
N LYS A 709 24.27 -14.17 21.98
CA LYS A 709 25.35 -13.45 21.30
C LYS A 709 26.14 -14.30 20.31
N LYS A 710 26.16 -15.62 20.46
CA LYS A 710 26.91 -16.52 19.57
C LYS A 710 26.15 -16.83 18.28
N LYS A 711 24.84 -16.60 18.23
CA LYS A 711 24.02 -16.87 17.05
C LYS A 711 24.40 -15.94 15.89
N LYS A 712 24.22 -16.43 14.65
CA LYS A 712 24.54 -15.70 13.41
C LYS A 712 25.94 -15.05 13.44
N ALA A 713 26.93 -15.78 13.97
CA ALA A 713 28.31 -15.32 14.08
C ALA A 713 28.50 -13.97 14.81
N GLY A 714 27.65 -13.66 15.80
CA GLY A 714 27.68 -12.39 16.54
C GLY A 714 26.62 -11.38 16.10
N GLU A 715 26.00 -11.59 14.94
CA GLU A 715 25.08 -10.62 14.31
C GLU A 715 23.60 -10.85 14.67
N TYR A 716 23.30 -11.76 15.59
CA TYR A 716 21.93 -12.00 16.02
C TYR A 716 21.37 -10.80 16.80
N CYS A 717 20.22 -10.30 16.38
CA CYS A 717 19.61 -9.09 16.94
C CYS A 717 19.00 -9.38 18.32
N VAL A 718 19.55 -8.76 19.37
CA VAL A 718 19.05 -8.89 20.75
C VAL A 718 18.64 -7.51 21.25
N LEU A 719 17.34 -7.31 21.47
CA LEU A 719 16.75 -6.05 21.93
C LEU A 719 16.27 -6.18 23.38
N GLU A 720 16.51 -5.14 24.17
CA GLU A 720 16.00 -5.03 25.54
C GLU A 720 14.99 -3.89 25.61
N MET A 721 13.73 -4.19 25.97
CA MET A 721 12.64 -3.23 26.03
C MET A 721 12.45 -2.71 27.46
N ASP A 722 12.18 -1.42 27.62
CA ASP A 722 11.75 -0.83 28.88
C ASP A 722 10.29 -1.25 29.17
N PRO A 723 10.05 -2.11 30.18
CA PRO A 723 8.70 -2.60 30.46
C PRO A 723 7.76 -1.51 31.01
N THR A 724 8.29 -0.33 31.38
CA THR A 724 7.51 0.80 31.88
C THR A 724 7.04 1.75 30.77
N TYR A 725 7.51 1.54 29.54
CA TYR A 725 7.14 2.38 28.41
C TYR A 725 5.66 2.25 28.06
N VAL A 726 5.01 3.41 27.89
CA VAL A 726 3.62 3.51 27.40
C VAL A 726 3.61 4.41 26.16
N PRO A 727 3.16 3.93 25.00
CA PRO A 727 3.07 4.76 23.79
C PRO A 727 2.00 5.85 23.92
N GLU A 728 2.12 6.93 23.13
CA GLU A 728 1.10 7.97 23.07
C GLU A 728 -0.26 7.40 22.61
N LYS A 729 -1.36 8.01 23.06
CA LYS A 729 -2.72 7.57 22.71
C LYS A 729 -3.03 7.71 21.22
N SER A 730 -2.44 8.71 20.56
CA SER A 730 -2.62 8.93 19.14
C SER A 730 -1.45 8.35 18.36
N GLU A 731 -1.77 7.68 17.25
CA GLU A 731 -0.79 7.20 16.29
C GLU A 731 -1.08 7.79 14.90
N THR A 732 -0.04 7.94 14.10
CA THR A 732 -0.14 8.46 12.73
C THR A 732 0.69 7.58 11.80
N ARG A 733 0.09 7.22 10.66
CA ARG A 733 0.79 6.52 9.57
C ARG A 733 0.58 7.27 8.26
N GLN A 734 1.54 7.15 7.36
CA GLN A 734 1.38 7.69 6.01
C GLN A 734 1.05 6.58 5.02
N VAL A 735 0.05 6.84 4.17
CA VAL A 735 -0.34 5.99 3.06
C VAL A 735 -0.45 6.87 1.82
N PHE A 736 0.35 6.58 0.80
CA PHE A 736 0.38 7.35 -0.46
C PHE A 736 0.54 8.88 -0.24
N GLY A 737 1.41 9.26 0.70
CA GLY A 737 1.65 10.67 1.06
C GLY A 737 0.58 11.31 1.94
N ILE A 738 -0.50 10.60 2.26
CA ILE A 738 -1.60 11.08 3.12
C ILE A 738 -1.36 10.59 4.55
N SER A 739 -1.37 11.50 5.52
CA SER A 739 -1.31 11.17 6.94
C SER A 739 -2.68 10.72 7.46
N LEU A 740 -2.76 9.50 7.97
CA LEU A 740 -3.92 8.94 8.66
C LEU A 740 -3.62 8.91 10.17
N GLN A 741 -4.41 9.65 10.95
CA GLN A 741 -4.27 9.73 12.40
C GLN A 741 -5.47 9.10 13.10
N GLN A 742 -5.20 8.30 14.14
CA GLN A 742 -6.22 7.64 14.95
C GLN A 742 -5.77 7.52 16.41
N ASN A 743 -6.68 7.11 17.29
CA ASN A 743 -6.27 6.55 18.58
C ASN A 743 -5.70 5.16 18.35
N ARG A 744 -4.62 4.80 19.06
CA ARG A 744 -4.11 3.43 19.07
C ARG A 744 -5.14 2.47 19.66
N ASN A 745 -5.06 1.19 19.30
CA ASN A 745 -5.89 0.16 19.92
C ASN A 745 -5.37 -0.18 21.33
N ASP A 746 -5.91 0.48 22.35
CA ASP A 746 -5.61 0.27 23.77
C ASP A 746 -6.66 -0.58 24.52
N ALA A 747 -7.55 -1.26 23.78
CA ALA A 747 -8.56 -2.14 24.38
C ALA A 747 -7.92 -3.24 25.21
N LYS A 748 -8.35 -3.36 26.48
CA LYS A 748 -7.90 -4.39 27.42
C LYS A 748 -8.70 -5.67 27.21
N ILE A 749 -8.00 -6.79 27.04
CA ILE A 749 -8.61 -8.11 26.87
C ILE A 749 -8.54 -8.83 28.22
N THR A 750 -9.65 -8.84 28.94
CA THR A 750 -9.77 -9.44 30.27
C THR A 750 -10.91 -10.47 30.28
N PRO A 751 -11.03 -11.33 31.32
CA PRO A 751 -12.13 -12.30 31.41
C PRO A 751 -13.53 -11.69 31.23
N GLU A 752 -13.72 -10.43 31.64
CA GLU A 752 -15.00 -9.72 31.55
C GLU A 752 -15.49 -9.56 30.10
N LEU A 753 -14.59 -9.52 29.11
CA LEU A 753 -14.93 -9.46 27.69
C LEU A 753 -15.82 -10.63 27.26
N PHE A 754 -15.66 -11.79 27.90
CA PHE A 754 -16.36 -13.04 27.56
C PHE A 754 -17.60 -13.29 28.43
N SER A 755 -18.03 -12.31 29.23
CA SER A 755 -19.18 -12.44 30.15
C SER A 755 -20.53 -12.55 29.44
N ASN A 756 -20.66 -11.99 28.23
CA ASN A 756 -21.89 -12.05 27.44
C ASN A 756 -21.97 -13.34 26.61
N ILE A 757 -22.29 -14.46 27.25
CA ILE A 757 -22.45 -15.76 26.58
C ILE A 757 -23.85 -15.85 25.98
N VAL A 758 -23.95 -15.95 24.65
CA VAL A 758 -25.23 -15.94 23.91
C VAL A 758 -25.85 -17.34 23.72
N SER A 759 -25.07 -18.41 23.86
CA SER A 759 -25.53 -19.81 23.75
C SER A 759 -26.42 -20.24 24.92
N ALA A 760 -27.17 -21.34 24.75
CA ALA A 760 -28.01 -21.90 25.82
C ALA A 760 -27.19 -22.33 27.05
N ASN A 761 -26.02 -22.95 26.83
CA ASN A 761 -25.07 -23.24 27.90
C ASN A 761 -24.24 -21.98 28.22
N LYS A 762 -24.28 -21.57 29.50
CA LYS A 762 -23.56 -20.39 30.04
C LYS A 762 -22.28 -20.76 30.80
N ASP A 763 -21.97 -22.05 30.91
CA ASP A 763 -20.73 -22.49 31.56
C ASP A 763 -19.54 -22.27 30.62
N LEU A 764 -18.55 -21.52 31.09
CA LEU A 764 -17.31 -21.25 30.36
C LEU A 764 -16.13 -21.62 31.28
N PRO A 765 -15.48 -22.78 31.05
CA PRO A 765 -14.41 -23.26 31.93
C PRO A 765 -13.23 -22.28 31.98
N ARG A 766 -12.54 -22.23 33.13
CA ARG A 766 -11.37 -21.35 33.31
C ARG A 766 -10.30 -21.53 32.23
N GLN A 767 -10.04 -22.76 31.79
CA GLN A 767 -9.09 -23.03 30.71
C GLN A 767 -9.54 -22.43 29.38
N ALA A 768 -10.85 -22.49 29.07
CA ALA A 768 -11.39 -21.87 27.86
C ALA A 768 -11.26 -20.35 27.89
N VAL A 769 -11.41 -19.71 29.07
CA VAL A 769 -11.16 -18.28 29.22
C VAL A 769 -9.69 -17.93 28.94
N ILE A 770 -8.74 -18.75 29.43
CA ILE A 770 -7.31 -18.57 29.13
C ILE A 770 -7.07 -18.65 27.61
N ASP A 771 -7.61 -19.68 26.96
CA ASP A 771 -7.42 -19.91 25.53
C ASP A 771 -8.07 -18.79 24.69
N LEU A 772 -9.25 -18.30 25.10
CA LEU A 772 -9.92 -17.16 24.47
C LEU A 772 -9.14 -15.85 24.62
N ILE A 773 -8.51 -15.61 25.78
CA ILE A 773 -7.63 -14.45 25.99
C ILE A 773 -6.41 -14.55 25.06
N VAL A 774 -5.76 -15.72 25.00
CA VAL A 774 -4.61 -15.96 24.12
C VAL A 774 -4.98 -15.73 22.66
N ALA A 775 -6.08 -16.33 22.19
CA ALA A 775 -6.57 -16.16 20.83
C ALA A 775 -6.90 -14.70 20.52
N THR A 776 -7.65 -14.02 21.40
CA THR A 776 -8.11 -12.64 21.15
C THR A 776 -6.95 -11.65 21.14
N LEU A 777 -5.97 -11.80 22.05
CA LEU A 777 -4.77 -10.97 22.04
C LEU A 777 -3.88 -11.27 20.83
N ALA A 778 -3.74 -12.52 20.41
CA ALA A 778 -3.04 -12.83 19.16
C ALA A 778 -3.71 -12.15 17.95
N LEU A 779 -5.05 -12.21 17.87
CA LEU A 779 -5.82 -11.57 16.80
C LEU A 779 -5.66 -10.05 16.78
N LYS A 780 -5.60 -9.40 17.96
CA LYS A 780 -5.37 -7.95 18.08
C LYS A 780 -4.10 -7.47 17.37
N TYR A 781 -3.06 -8.32 17.31
CA TYR A 781 -1.77 -8.03 16.69
C TYR A 781 -1.51 -8.82 15.40
N THR A 782 -2.53 -9.40 14.80
CA THR A 782 -2.46 -10.10 13.51
C THR A 782 -3.01 -9.21 12.40
N GLN A 783 -2.40 -9.21 11.21
CA GLN A 783 -2.94 -8.48 10.06
C GLN A 783 -4.34 -9.01 9.68
N SER A 784 -5.29 -8.10 9.48
CA SER A 784 -6.71 -8.44 9.24
C SER A 784 -7.01 -8.86 7.80
N ASN A 785 -8.05 -9.67 7.55
CA ASN A 785 -8.85 -10.38 8.57
C ASN A 785 -8.09 -11.59 9.12
N SER A 786 -8.33 -11.87 10.40
CA SER A 786 -7.64 -12.92 11.16
C SER A 786 -8.60 -13.81 11.96
N VAL A 787 -8.27 -15.10 12.07
CA VAL A 787 -8.98 -16.11 12.89
C VAL A 787 -7.91 -16.95 13.59
N ALA A 788 -8.14 -17.28 14.86
CA ALA A 788 -7.20 -18.02 15.69
C ALA A 788 -7.91 -19.14 16.44
N TYR A 789 -7.28 -20.32 16.45
CA TYR A 789 -7.59 -21.46 17.30
C TYR A 789 -6.53 -21.52 18.39
N ALA A 790 -6.97 -21.60 19.63
CA ALA A 790 -6.10 -21.73 20.78
C ALA A 790 -6.52 -22.92 21.64
N LEU A 791 -5.52 -23.58 22.22
CA LEU A 791 -5.69 -24.71 23.11
C LEU A 791 -4.55 -24.72 24.13
N ARG A 792 -4.90 -24.93 25.41
CA ARG A 792 -3.92 -25.05 26.51
C ARG A 792 -2.93 -23.88 26.58
N GLY A 793 -3.46 -22.67 26.47
CA GLY A 793 -2.70 -21.43 26.59
C GLY A 793 -1.80 -21.13 25.40
N SER A 794 -2.00 -21.76 24.24
CA SER A 794 -1.22 -21.54 23.02
C SER A 794 -2.11 -21.39 21.81
N ILE A 795 -1.65 -20.60 20.83
CA ILE A 795 -2.13 -20.70 19.45
C ILE A 795 -1.74 -22.06 18.88
N ILE A 796 -2.68 -22.70 18.18
CA ILE A 796 -2.49 -23.96 17.45
C ILE A 796 -2.80 -23.81 15.95
N GLY A 797 -3.57 -22.79 15.58
CA GLY A 797 -3.81 -22.46 14.18
C GLY A 797 -4.21 -20.99 14.05
N LEU A 798 -3.59 -20.28 13.12
CA LEU A 798 -3.84 -18.84 12.93
C LEU A 798 -3.82 -18.46 11.46
N GLY A 799 -4.89 -17.79 11.04
CA GLY A 799 -5.01 -17.18 9.73
C GLY A 799 -4.83 -15.66 9.82
N ALA A 800 -4.08 -15.10 8.88
CA ALA A 800 -3.74 -13.68 8.81
C ALA A 800 -3.96 -13.13 7.39
N GLY A 801 -4.31 -11.85 7.30
CA GLY A 801 -4.34 -11.08 6.05
C GLY A 801 -5.42 -11.52 5.05
N GLN A 802 -6.43 -12.26 5.47
CA GLN A 802 -7.43 -12.82 4.56
C GLN A 802 -8.56 -11.84 4.27
N GLN A 803 -9.17 -11.97 3.10
CA GLN A 803 -10.26 -11.08 2.65
C GLN A 803 -11.66 -11.66 2.92
N SER A 804 -11.77 -12.99 3.02
CA SER A 804 -13.01 -13.71 3.32
C SER A 804 -12.93 -14.33 4.71
N ARG A 805 -13.96 -14.10 5.54
CA ARG A 805 -14.00 -14.63 6.92
C ARG A 805 -13.95 -16.15 6.93
N ILE A 806 -14.77 -16.82 6.12
CA ILE A 806 -14.81 -18.29 6.08
C ILE A 806 -13.51 -18.88 5.53
N HIS A 807 -12.85 -18.22 4.57
CA HIS A 807 -11.53 -18.67 4.11
C HIS A 807 -10.48 -18.52 5.21
N CYS A 808 -10.54 -17.44 5.99
CA CYS A 808 -9.68 -17.26 7.15
C CYS A 808 -9.91 -18.36 8.19
N THR A 809 -11.17 -18.70 8.47
CA THR A 809 -11.53 -19.81 9.37
C THR A 809 -10.98 -21.15 8.86
N ARG A 810 -11.18 -21.47 7.58
CA ARG A 810 -10.65 -22.71 6.98
C ARG A 810 -9.13 -22.77 7.04
N LEU A 811 -8.44 -21.68 6.71
CA LEU A 811 -6.98 -21.61 6.75
C LEU A 811 -6.45 -21.79 8.17
N ALA A 812 -7.03 -21.10 9.15
CA ALA A 812 -6.64 -21.24 10.55
C ALA A 812 -6.95 -22.66 11.07
N GLY A 813 -8.09 -23.23 10.67
CA GLY A 813 -8.50 -24.60 11.00
C GLY A 813 -7.54 -25.64 10.45
N SER A 814 -7.18 -25.55 9.16
CA SER A 814 -6.20 -26.47 8.56
C SER A 814 -4.81 -26.39 9.20
N LYS A 815 -4.41 -25.22 9.72
CA LYS A 815 -3.19 -25.12 10.54
C LYS A 815 -3.34 -25.85 11.88
N ALA A 816 -4.51 -25.72 12.51
CA ALA A 816 -4.81 -26.44 13.74
C ALA A 816 -4.95 -27.96 13.54
N ASP A 817 -5.36 -28.43 12.36
CA ASP A 817 -5.38 -29.86 12.02
C ASP A 817 -3.96 -30.43 11.80
N ASN A 818 -3.03 -29.60 11.33
CA ASN A 818 -1.64 -29.97 11.11
C ASN A 818 -0.80 -29.97 12.40
N TRP A 819 -1.17 -29.10 13.34
CA TRP A 819 -0.61 -29.08 14.69
C TRP A 819 -1.14 -30.26 15.50
#